data_AF-A0A3D0RZC9-F1
#
_entry.id   AF-A0A3D0RZC9-F1
#
_cell.length_a   1.000
_cell.length_b   1.000
_cell.length_c   1.000
_cell.angle_alpha   90.00
_cell.angle_beta   90.00
_cell.angle_gamma   90.00
#
_symmetry.space_group_name_H-M   'P 1'
#
loop_
_entity.id
_entity.type
_entity.pdbx_description
1 polymer ?
#
loop_
_entity_poly.entity_id
_entity_poly.type
_entity_poly.pdbx_seq_one_letter_code
_entity_poly.pdbx_strand_id
1 'polypeptide(L)'
;MRLRAAYGGLAVAVCCLAVLCPAGPVTGSPAATGSPAATAHASTSPPSGADDDERPLVVVLDTSGSMSEDDGTGTIKLAAAQAALSQMVRQQRPGTQIDLWTYPGSGDCDGGSFAIPVSPLDQRSMITEIRGLGADGDTPTAEALLAAVDELEAEGKHGATLLLISDGLSTCDDPCEAAKQVVADGFDLTVQAAGFKISPEGLEQLKCIADATGGAVSEAGDGDELAQVTQQLTQAALTVSVKGIPVKAPAGSSSRVTVSVTNPTAIDVENARIQVSFVNETDVGGTAIVPAALPPIRRLGRVHAGETQTREWLVSYGSRGKAGTASWKVTAWGTNASATSADGGVTVSDQPQTFEDAGGLVKALKGRRIAIVGDSYSAGEGAGDYLRGTDVDGNRCHKSPRTYMYRLFKGSEVELVACSGATATADGDKGKDDNNVEDDQVDLLGQRQEKFGAVSAGFMSIGGNDIGFGDIVVYCLFGHPAPGALWRPTTLIANWDNTCSDDAPFRAGIDRLVTDLPAKLERTYRLVYDELNRADFVEERGGKVAPLYIIPYPQPFPEAQFASRCSGFDRREVAFANDLVDDLDRTIEKTVSKLQKQGYRIALVTTIQGAFLPDNTACPRKQATPFMNEVDVVTGVAQFLKDWRLHTAERQEFMHPNQDGYAAETDTILSWSVGNTELETDRTWRQGPKQGWLDLEGAFDTVARAITVTPPAASARYDASARSFTNVPSDLRGGQSVEVDVVNAAPGSPVLFSLASTSTLVGRVIVADDGSGSATITIPRTTAAGGHRLTVLGFDQDGNPSVGTQPLDVARALPFWLAPLALLTLLAFLASWFLARRHRRAGRVTASAA
;
A
#
# COMPACT_ATOMS: atom_id res chain seq x y z
N MET A 1 11.36 -25.47 -26.55
CA MET A 1 11.95 -25.88 -27.85
C MET A 1 11.74 -27.38 -28.05
N ARG A 2 10.55 -27.80 -28.49
CA ARG A 2 10.18 -29.12 -29.08
C ARG A 2 8.64 -29.19 -29.18
N LEU A 3 8.11 -28.43 -30.13
CA LEU A 3 6.79 -28.59 -30.73
C LEU A 3 6.84 -27.76 -32.03
N ARG A 4 7.54 -28.32 -33.02
CA ARG A 4 7.56 -27.88 -34.41
C ARG A 4 7.28 -29.11 -35.25
N ALA A 5 6.43 -28.95 -36.27
CA ALA A 5 5.99 -29.93 -37.26
C ALA A 5 4.65 -30.63 -37.00
N ALA A 6 3.56 -29.88 -37.18
CA ALA A 6 2.37 -30.39 -37.87
C ALA A 6 1.63 -29.19 -38.48
N TYR A 7 1.08 -29.38 -39.69
CA TYR A 7 0.34 -28.42 -40.53
C TYR A 7 1.17 -27.58 -41.50
N GLY A 8 1.66 -28.26 -42.54
CA GLY A 8 1.95 -27.66 -43.83
C GLY A 8 1.45 -28.58 -44.95
N GLY A 9 0.53 -28.10 -45.78
CA GLY A 9 0.30 -28.60 -47.14
C GLY A 9 -1.04 -29.30 -47.40
N LEU A 10 -1.96 -28.58 -48.05
CA LEU A 10 -3.00 -29.17 -48.89
C LEU A 10 -3.11 -28.37 -50.19
N ALA A 11 -2.43 -28.82 -51.25
CA ALA A 11 -2.86 -28.70 -52.64
C ALA A 11 -1.90 -29.46 -53.57
N VAL A 12 -2.48 -30.06 -54.63
CA VAL A 12 -1.87 -30.67 -55.83
C VAL A 12 -1.66 -32.20 -55.81
N ALA A 13 -2.74 -32.89 -56.20
CA ALA A 13 -2.85 -33.80 -57.35
C ALA A 13 -1.89 -35.01 -57.54
N VAL A 14 -2.54 -36.19 -57.62
CA VAL A 14 -2.31 -37.31 -58.58
C VAL A 14 -1.36 -38.46 -58.21
N CYS A 15 -1.97 -39.66 -58.25
CA CYS A 15 -1.45 -41.00 -58.57
C CYS A 15 -0.75 -41.90 -57.54
N CYS A 16 -1.39 -43.08 -57.42
CA CYS A 16 -0.83 -44.44 -57.38
C CYS A 16 -0.57 -45.13 -56.03
N LEU A 17 -1.36 -46.21 -55.87
CA LEU A 17 -1.17 -47.39 -55.02
C LEU A 17 0.26 -47.96 -55.08
N ALA A 18 0.70 -48.56 -53.96
CA ALA A 18 1.12 -49.97 -53.80
C ALA A 18 2.15 -50.06 -52.65
N VAL A 19 1.90 -50.73 -51.50
CA VAL A 19 1.94 -52.20 -51.23
C VAL A 19 3.19 -52.58 -50.38
N LEU A 20 2.90 -53.26 -49.25
CA LEU A 20 3.68 -54.24 -48.48
C LEU A 20 4.91 -53.81 -47.61
N CYS A 21 4.72 -53.91 -46.28
CA CYS A 21 5.39 -54.78 -45.27
C CYS A 21 6.68 -55.57 -45.68
N PRO A 22 7.51 -56.12 -44.74
CA PRO A 22 7.36 -56.17 -43.27
C PRO A 22 8.68 -56.11 -42.42
N ALA A 23 8.48 -56.15 -41.09
CA ALA A 23 9.21 -56.92 -40.06
C ALA A 23 10.73 -56.82 -39.85
N GLY A 24 11.12 -56.70 -38.58
CA GLY A 24 12.46 -57.07 -38.10
C GLY A 24 12.76 -56.59 -36.67
N PRO A 25 12.68 -57.46 -35.65
CA PRO A 25 12.91 -57.13 -34.23
C PRO A 25 14.36 -57.39 -33.81
N VAL A 26 14.68 -57.26 -32.51
CA VAL A 26 15.47 -58.23 -31.69
C VAL A 26 16.21 -57.54 -30.52
N THR A 27 15.65 -57.78 -29.32
CA THR A 27 16.27 -58.17 -28.03
C THR A 27 17.54 -57.52 -27.46
N GLY A 28 17.54 -57.35 -26.13
CA GLY A 28 18.74 -57.64 -25.31
C GLY A 28 18.91 -56.81 -24.03
N SER A 29 18.49 -57.36 -22.90
CA SER A 29 19.01 -57.08 -21.53
C SER A 29 20.06 -58.17 -21.20
N PRO A 30 20.84 -58.20 -20.08
CA PRO A 30 20.91 -57.32 -18.89
C PRO A 30 22.35 -57.09 -18.28
N ALA A 31 22.37 -56.45 -17.10
CA ALA A 31 23.25 -56.67 -15.91
C ALA A 31 24.56 -55.86 -15.68
N ALA A 32 24.46 -54.95 -14.70
CA ALA A 32 25.28 -54.72 -13.48
C ALA A 32 26.82 -54.65 -13.52
N THR A 33 27.39 -53.56 -12.97
CA THR A 33 28.21 -53.52 -11.71
C THR A 33 28.87 -52.14 -11.50
N GLY A 34 29.03 -51.74 -10.23
CA GLY A 34 30.12 -50.83 -9.79
C GLY A 34 29.74 -49.39 -9.42
N SER A 35 29.63 -49.13 -8.11
CA SER A 35 29.75 -47.78 -7.53
C SER A 35 31.22 -47.47 -7.26
N PRO A 36 31.65 -46.19 -7.30
CA PRO A 36 32.55 -45.75 -6.24
C PRO A 36 32.17 -44.39 -5.64
N ALA A 37 32.63 -44.26 -4.40
CA ALA A 37 32.35 -43.22 -3.43
C ALA A 37 32.96 -41.84 -3.77
N ALA A 38 32.41 -40.86 -3.07
CA ALA A 38 32.73 -39.44 -3.09
C ALA A 38 34.20 -39.12 -2.81
N THR A 39 34.74 -38.15 -3.56
CA THR A 39 35.99 -37.46 -3.28
C THR A 39 35.68 -36.11 -2.65
N ALA A 40 36.07 -35.94 -1.39
CA ALA A 40 36.04 -34.68 -0.67
C ALA A 40 36.99 -33.67 -1.32
N HIS A 41 36.47 -32.52 -1.76
CA HIS A 41 37.28 -31.35 -2.07
C HIS A 41 37.44 -30.53 -0.80
N ALA A 42 38.68 -30.39 -0.36
CA ALA A 42 39.08 -29.50 0.73
C ALA A 42 38.87 -28.05 0.27
N SER A 43 37.88 -27.39 0.85
CA SER A 43 37.74 -25.93 0.78
C SER A 43 38.70 -25.31 1.78
N THR A 44 39.73 -24.67 1.25
CA THR A 44 40.64 -23.77 1.98
C THR A 44 39.80 -22.65 2.60
N SER A 45 39.80 -22.57 3.92
CA SER A 45 39.21 -21.46 4.67
C SER A 45 39.88 -20.14 4.26
N PRO A 46 39.12 -19.02 4.13
CA PRO A 46 39.71 -17.70 4.05
C PRO A 46 40.47 -17.39 5.37
N PRO A 47 41.50 -16.55 5.34
CA PRO A 47 42.20 -16.15 6.55
C PRO A 47 41.24 -15.37 7.45
N SER A 48 41.07 -15.84 8.68
CA SER A 48 40.51 -15.08 9.80
C SER A 48 41.45 -13.92 10.11
N GLY A 49 41.12 -12.73 9.63
CA GLY A 49 41.75 -11.49 10.05
C GLY A 49 41.05 -10.97 11.29
N ALA A 50 41.79 -10.99 12.41
CA ALA A 50 41.65 -10.18 13.61
C ALA A 50 40.28 -10.15 14.30
N ASP A 51 40.12 -11.06 15.27
CA ASP A 51 39.46 -10.78 16.54
C ASP A 51 40.15 -9.57 17.20
N ASP A 52 39.46 -8.44 17.38
CA ASP A 52 39.94 -7.34 18.25
C ASP A 52 38.82 -6.33 18.62
N ASP A 53 37.61 -6.81 18.90
CA ASP A 53 36.51 -5.93 19.37
C ASP A 53 35.52 -6.66 20.30
N GLU A 54 36.04 -7.57 21.14
CA GLU A 54 35.22 -8.16 22.22
C GLU A 54 35.27 -7.20 23.43
N ARG A 55 34.19 -6.42 23.62
CA ARG A 55 34.04 -5.54 24.77
C ARG A 55 33.74 -6.38 26.02
N PRO A 56 34.63 -6.39 27.03
CA PRO A 56 34.37 -7.11 28.26
C PRO A 56 33.21 -6.46 29.02
N LEU A 57 32.42 -7.30 29.70
CA LEU A 57 31.43 -6.86 30.69
C LEU A 57 32.10 -6.88 32.07
N VAL A 58 32.25 -5.72 32.67
CA VAL A 58 32.83 -5.58 34.01
C VAL A 58 31.75 -5.16 34.99
N VAL A 59 31.51 -5.97 36.01
CA VAL A 59 30.61 -5.62 37.12
C VAL A 59 31.38 -4.79 38.12
N VAL A 60 30.94 -3.56 38.37
CA VAL A 60 31.51 -2.65 39.36
C VAL A 60 30.55 -2.58 40.54
N LEU A 61 30.88 -3.28 41.62
CA LEU A 61 30.01 -3.43 42.78
C LEU A 61 30.50 -2.58 43.94
N ASP A 62 29.59 -1.72 44.43
CA ASP A 62 29.73 -1.01 45.69
C ASP A 62 29.63 -1.99 46.88
N THR A 63 30.64 -1.92 47.73
CA THR A 63 30.78 -2.69 48.98
C THR A 63 31.04 -1.75 50.16
N SER A 64 30.65 -0.48 50.06
CA SER A 64 30.76 0.51 51.13
C SER A 64 29.93 0.15 52.36
N GLY A 65 30.17 0.84 53.49
CA GLY A 65 29.53 0.54 54.77
C GLY A 65 27.98 0.59 54.73
N SER A 66 27.37 1.39 53.86
CA SER A 66 25.90 1.45 53.67
C SER A 66 25.32 0.12 53.16
N MET A 67 26.11 -0.69 52.46
CA MET A 67 25.70 -2.01 51.99
C MET A 67 25.53 -3.03 53.13
N SER A 68 25.91 -2.68 54.37
CA SER A 68 25.62 -3.47 55.57
C SER A 68 24.22 -3.22 56.15
N GLU A 69 23.45 -2.30 55.58
CA GLU A 69 22.08 -1.98 56.00
C GLU A 69 21.02 -2.95 55.43
N ASP A 70 19.79 -2.83 55.92
CA ASP A 70 18.64 -3.59 55.45
C ASP A 70 18.07 -3.03 54.13
N ASP A 71 17.66 -3.90 53.21
CA ASP A 71 16.98 -3.56 51.95
C ASP A 71 15.48 -3.26 52.11
N GLY A 72 15.00 -3.09 53.34
CA GLY A 72 13.60 -2.85 53.67
C GLY A 72 12.72 -4.12 53.67
N THR A 73 13.28 -5.29 53.35
CA THR A 73 12.58 -6.59 53.37
C THR A 73 13.06 -7.52 54.49
N GLY A 74 14.04 -7.09 55.30
CA GLY A 74 14.69 -7.95 56.30
C GLY A 74 15.99 -8.60 55.82
N THR A 75 16.49 -8.22 54.64
CA THR A 75 17.72 -8.75 54.03
C THR A 75 18.79 -7.65 53.98
N ILE A 76 20.04 -8.01 54.28
CA ILE A 76 21.16 -7.07 54.14
C ILE A 76 21.39 -6.75 52.66
N LYS A 77 21.56 -5.47 52.33
CA LYS A 77 21.79 -4.98 50.96
C LYS A 77 22.90 -5.75 50.24
N LEU A 78 24.08 -5.89 50.84
CA LEU A 78 25.17 -6.68 50.23
C LEU A 78 24.76 -8.13 49.98
N ALA A 79 24.05 -8.77 50.92
CA ALA A 79 23.59 -10.15 50.73
C ALA A 79 22.59 -10.28 49.56
N ALA A 80 21.71 -9.29 49.39
CA ALA A 80 20.80 -9.19 48.26
C ALA A 80 21.56 -9.02 46.93
N ALA A 81 22.53 -8.09 46.88
CA ALA A 81 23.40 -7.88 45.71
C ALA A 81 24.21 -9.14 45.36
N GLN A 82 24.77 -9.83 46.36
CA GLN A 82 25.45 -11.11 46.17
C GLN A 82 24.55 -12.19 45.57
N ALA A 83 23.29 -12.26 46.00
CA ALA A 83 22.31 -13.20 45.48
C ALA A 83 21.94 -12.89 44.02
N ALA A 84 21.68 -11.62 43.71
CA ALA A 84 21.37 -11.12 42.37
C ALA A 84 22.52 -11.39 41.37
N LEU A 85 23.75 -11.03 41.73
CA LEU A 85 24.94 -11.28 40.91
C LEU A 85 25.21 -12.78 40.74
N SER A 86 25.06 -13.56 41.81
CA SER A 86 25.17 -15.02 41.72
C SER A 86 24.16 -15.63 40.75
N GLN A 87 22.93 -15.08 40.69
CA GLN A 87 21.91 -15.51 39.75
C GLN A 87 22.24 -15.10 38.32
N MET A 88 22.69 -13.87 38.12
CA MET A 88 23.18 -13.39 36.82
C MET A 88 24.26 -14.33 36.28
N VAL A 89 25.32 -14.61 37.07
CA VAL A 89 26.43 -15.50 36.68
C VAL A 89 25.94 -16.89 36.26
N ARG A 90 24.94 -17.46 36.94
CA ARG A 90 24.36 -18.77 36.60
C ARG A 90 23.65 -18.78 35.25
N GLN A 91 23.11 -17.64 34.81
CA GLN A 91 22.36 -17.53 33.57
C GLN A 91 23.24 -17.21 32.35
N GLN A 92 24.51 -16.84 32.57
CA GLN A 92 25.45 -16.50 31.51
C GLN A 92 25.95 -17.75 30.80
N ARG A 93 26.29 -17.60 29.51
CA ARG A 93 26.81 -18.72 28.70
C ARG A 93 28.20 -19.14 29.22
N PRO A 94 28.52 -20.44 29.20
CA PRO A 94 29.89 -20.90 29.44
C PRO A 94 30.85 -20.21 28.46
N GLY A 95 31.93 -19.62 28.99
CA GLY A 95 32.95 -18.91 28.19
C GLY A 95 32.72 -17.40 28.00
N THR A 96 31.65 -16.82 28.56
CA THR A 96 31.50 -15.35 28.62
C THR A 96 32.65 -14.75 29.42
N GLN A 97 33.27 -13.64 28.99
CA GLN A 97 34.23 -12.88 29.80
C GLN A 97 33.44 -11.93 30.70
N ILE A 98 33.50 -12.14 32.01
CA ILE A 98 32.85 -11.30 33.01
C ILE A 98 33.85 -11.05 34.11
N ASP A 99 34.00 -9.77 34.47
CA ASP A 99 34.93 -9.36 35.51
C ASP A 99 34.16 -8.75 36.68
N LEU A 100 34.77 -8.79 37.87
CA LEU A 100 34.19 -8.22 39.07
C LEU A 100 35.19 -7.27 39.72
N TRP A 101 34.87 -5.98 39.65
CA TRP A 101 35.52 -4.90 40.38
C TRP A 101 34.71 -4.57 41.63
N THR A 102 35.37 -4.44 42.77
CA THR A 102 34.71 -4.08 44.04
C THR A 102 35.39 -2.86 44.66
N TYR A 103 34.60 -1.96 45.22
CA TYR A 103 35.07 -0.73 45.89
C TYR A 103 34.27 -0.46 47.18
N PRO A 104 34.81 0.23 48.18
CA PRO A 104 36.15 0.84 48.24
C PRO A 104 37.27 -0.19 48.46
N GLY A 105 38.51 0.22 48.22
CA GLY A 105 39.69 -0.50 48.69
C GLY A 105 40.00 -0.23 50.18
N SER A 106 41.24 -0.47 50.59
CA SER A 106 41.64 -0.38 52.01
C SER A 106 42.13 1.02 52.45
N GLY A 107 42.39 1.91 51.48
CA GLY A 107 42.81 3.29 51.71
C GLY A 107 41.65 4.30 51.70
N ASP A 108 41.96 5.54 52.09
CA ASP A 108 41.04 6.69 52.00
C ASP A 108 40.77 7.04 50.52
N CYS A 109 39.50 7.09 50.13
CA CYS A 109 39.05 7.21 48.72
C CYS A 109 39.73 6.22 47.75
N ASP A 110 40.01 5.00 48.20
CA ASP A 110 40.60 3.96 47.36
C ASP A 110 39.55 3.37 46.40
N GLY A 111 39.79 3.50 45.09
CA GLY A 111 38.91 3.04 44.03
C GLY A 111 38.71 1.51 43.96
N GLY A 112 39.44 0.74 44.76
CA GLY A 112 39.27 -0.70 44.88
C GLY A 112 40.12 -1.49 43.89
N SER A 113 39.70 -2.71 43.60
CA SER A 113 40.46 -3.62 42.74
C SER A 113 39.59 -4.72 42.13
N PHE A 114 40.13 -5.43 41.14
CA PHE A 114 39.53 -6.67 40.65
C PHE A 114 39.50 -7.74 41.75
N ALA A 115 38.29 -8.12 42.16
CA ALA A 115 38.07 -9.31 42.95
C ALA A 115 38.32 -10.58 42.12
N ILE A 116 38.12 -10.50 40.80
CA ILE A 116 38.38 -11.58 39.84
C ILE A 116 38.97 -10.96 38.56
N PRO A 117 40.16 -11.41 38.11
CA PRO A 117 40.81 -10.88 36.91
C PRO A 117 40.19 -11.43 35.61
N VAL A 118 40.49 -10.76 34.50
CA VAL A 118 39.94 -11.03 33.17
C VAL A 118 40.24 -12.46 32.71
N SER A 119 39.22 -13.31 32.77
CA SER A 119 39.32 -14.73 32.41
C SER A 119 37.98 -15.32 31.95
N PRO A 120 37.98 -16.39 31.11
CA PRO A 120 36.75 -17.08 30.75
C PRO A 120 35.99 -17.54 31.99
N LEU A 121 34.70 -17.22 32.08
CA LEU A 121 33.89 -17.40 33.28
C LEU A 121 33.97 -18.82 33.88
N ASP A 122 34.62 -18.95 35.03
CA ASP A 122 34.40 -20.06 35.97
C ASP A 122 33.28 -19.67 36.94
N GLN A 123 32.06 -20.06 36.58
CA GLN A 123 30.85 -19.75 37.35
C GLN A 123 30.96 -20.15 38.83
N ARG A 124 31.67 -21.24 39.18
CA ARG A 124 31.76 -21.68 40.58
C ARG A 124 32.69 -20.81 41.40
N SER A 125 33.85 -20.48 40.84
CA SER A 125 34.83 -19.62 41.52
C SER A 125 34.26 -18.21 41.67
N MET A 126 33.61 -17.67 40.64
CA MET A 126 32.99 -16.35 40.70
C MET A 126 31.85 -16.26 41.73
N ILE A 127 30.97 -17.26 41.78
CA ILE A 127 29.90 -17.29 42.81
C ILE A 127 30.48 -17.41 44.22
N THR A 128 31.62 -18.10 44.39
CA THR A 128 32.30 -18.19 45.69
C THR A 128 32.83 -16.83 46.12
N GLU A 129 33.50 -16.10 45.24
CA GLU A 129 34.04 -14.78 45.61
C GLU A 129 32.97 -13.72 45.81
N ILE A 130 31.92 -13.70 44.99
CA ILE A 130 30.76 -12.84 45.22
C ILE A 130 30.23 -13.04 46.64
N ARG A 131 30.06 -14.29 47.08
CA ARG A 131 29.56 -14.61 48.44
C ARG A 131 30.55 -14.28 49.57
N GLY A 132 31.83 -14.12 49.25
CA GLY A 132 32.89 -13.80 50.20
C GLY A 132 33.04 -12.30 50.50
N LEU A 133 32.39 -11.44 49.71
CA LEU A 133 32.49 -9.99 49.88
C LEU A 133 31.92 -9.53 51.22
N GLY A 134 32.59 -8.54 51.82
CA GLY A 134 32.15 -7.83 53.02
C GLY A 134 31.88 -6.36 52.71
N ALA A 135 31.06 -5.71 53.53
CA ALA A 135 30.73 -4.29 53.41
C ALA A 135 31.53 -3.46 54.43
N ASP A 136 32.34 -2.50 53.97
CA ASP A 136 33.08 -1.56 54.82
C ASP A 136 33.56 -0.33 54.02
N GLY A 137 33.82 0.79 54.69
CA GLY A 137 34.44 2.00 54.11
C GLY A 137 33.50 2.96 53.36
N ASP A 138 34.11 3.94 52.67
CA ASP A 138 33.49 5.04 51.93
C ASP A 138 32.98 4.63 50.52
N THR A 139 32.38 5.55 49.75
CA THR A 139 31.82 5.30 48.40
C THR A 139 32.59 6.09 47.30
N PRO A 140 33.85 5.73 46.98
CA PRO A 140 34.68 6.40 45.96
C PRO A 140 34.35 5.92 44.54
N THR A 141 33.13 6.19 44.07
CA THR A 141 32.63 5.75 42.76
C THR A 141 33.43 6.35 41.60
N ALA A 142 33.89 7.61 41.71
CA ALA A 142 34.67 8.26 40.67
C ALA A 142 36.03 7.56 40.47
N GLU A 143 36.70 7.28 41.58
CA GLU A 143 38.00 6.61 41.63
C GLU A 143 37.88 5.16 41.16
N ALA A 144 36.78 4.48 41.52
CA ALA A 144 36.51 3.12 41.05
C ALA A 144 36.32 3.05 39.53
N LEU A 145 35.61 4.01 38.93
CA LEU A 145 35.44 4.08 37.48
C LEU A 145 36.78 4.31 36.76
N LEU A 146 37.59 5.25 37.25
CA LEU A 146 38.90 5.54 36.66
C LEU A 146 39.85 4.35 36.79
N ALA A 147 39.97 3.76 37.99
CA ALA A 147 40.87 2.65 38.23
C ALA A 147 40.49 1.39 37.44
N ALA A 148 39.19 1.10 37.29
CA ALA A 148 38.73 -0.03 36.49
C ALA A 148 39.09 0.16 35.00
N VAL A 149 38.96 1.37 34.47
CA VAL A 149 39.32 1.69 33.08
C VAL A 149 40.83 1.66 32.88
N ASP A 150 41.61 2.26 33.77
CA ASP A 150 43.08 2.26 33.70
C ASP A 150 43.64 0.83 33.62
N GLU A 151 43.09 -0.10 34.39
CA GLU A 151 43.52 -1.51 34.38
C GLU A 151 43.09 -2.21 33.07
N LEU A 152 41.89 -1.94 32.55
CA LEU A 152 41.46 -2.46 31.25
C LEU A 152 42.36 -1.95 30.11
N GLU A 153 42.77 -0.68 30.14
CA GLU A 153 43.72 -0.12 29.19
C GLU A 153 45.11 -0.75 29.33
N ALA A 154 45.57 -1.01 30.56
CA ALA A 154 46.83 -1.72 30.82
C ALA A 154 46.82 -3.16 30.26
N GLU A 155 45.65 -3.80 30.20
CA GLU A 155 45.42 -5.08 29.55
C GLU A 155 45.23 -5.00 28.02
N GLY A 156 45.31 -3.80 27.43
CA GLY A 156 45.20 -3.56 26.00
C GLY A 156 43.76 -3.50 25.47
N LYS A 157 42.77 -3.25 26.34
CA LYS A 157 41.39 -2.99 25.92
C LYS A 157 41.22 -1.53 25.52
N HIS A 158 40.36 -1.29 24.52
CA HIS A 158 40.04 0.06 24.01
C HIS A 158 38.57 0.45 24.24
N GLY A 159 37.79 -0.40 24.89
CA GLY A 159 36.39 -0.17 25.22
C GLY A 159 35.82 -1.27 26.12
N ALA A 160 34.80 -0.95 26.91
CA ALA A 160 34.15 -1.88 27.84
C ALA A 160 32.72 -1.46 28.21
N THR A 161 31.93 -2.43 28.65
CA THR A 161 30.61 -2.17 29.26
C THR A 161 30.72 -2.40 30.77
N LEU A 162 30.48 -1.37 31.57
CA LEU A 162 30.45 -1.47 33.03
C LEU A 162 29.00 -1.65 33.51
N LEU A 163 28.73 -2.67 34.34
CA LEU A 163 27.52 -2.73 35.16
C LEU A 163 27.85 -2.17 36.54
N LEU A 164 27.51 -0.89 36.78
CA LEU A 164 27.72 -0.22 38.05
C LEU A 164 26.53 -0.47 38.98
N ILE A 165 26.77 -1.12 40.12
CA ILE A 165 25.76 -1.30 41.18
C ILE A 165 26.20 -0.48 42.39
N SER A 166 25.39 0.50 42.80
CA SER A 166 25.68 1.35 43.96
C SER A 166 24.41 1.69 44.75
N ASP A 167 24.54 1.81 46.07
CA ASP A 167 23.46 2.21 46.99
C ASP A 167 23.59 3.64 47.54
N GLY A 168 24.64 4.36 47.15
CA GLY A 168 25.03 5.63 47.77
C GLY A 168 25.33 6.77 46.79
N LEU A 169 25.38 7.98 47.35
CA LEU A 169 25.99 9.16 46.71
C LEU A 169 27.51 9.05 46.86
N SER A 170 28.29 9.40 45.83
CA SER A 170 29.75 9.35 45.97
C SER A 170 30.24 10.30 47.05
N THR A 171 31.16 9.82 47.91
CA THR A 171 31.66 10.55 49.08
C THR A 171 33.01 11.25 48.85
N CYS A 172 33.65 11.00 47.70
CA CYS A 172 34.96 11.53 47.32
C CYS A 172 34.79 12.49 46.14
N ASP A 173 35.35 12.19 44.96
CA ASP A 173 35.19 13.02 43.76
C ASP A 173 33.86 12.76 43.01
N ASP A 174 33.53 13.63 42.03
CA ASP A 174 32.29 13.52 41.24
C ASP A 174 32.42 12.42 40.15
N PRO A 175 31.64 11.33 40.24
CA PRO A 175 31.75 10.22 39.29
C PRO A 175 31.23 10.56 37.89
N CYS A 176 30.39 11.59 37.73
CA CYS A 176 29.95 12.01 36.41
C CYS A 176 31.07 12.71 35.63
N GLU A 177 31.89 13.52 36.30
CA GLU A 177 33.03 14.17 35.67
C GLU A 177 34.11 13.13 35.30
N ALA A 178 34.33 12.13 36.16
CA ALA A 178 35.20 11.00 35.84
C ALA A 178 34.74 10.23 34.59
N ALA A 179 33.44 9.90 34.49
CA ALA A 179 32.90 9.21 33.32
C ALA A 179 33.03 10.01 32.02
N LYS A 180 32.77 11.33 32.06
CA LYS A 180 32.97 12.22 30.91
C LYS A 180 34.44 12.28 30.50
N GLN A 181 35.35 12.29 31.48
CA GLN A 181 36.78 12.30 31.22
C GLN A 181 37.21 11.03 30.48
N VAL A 182 36.79 9.85 30.93
CA VAL A 182 37.12 8.58 30.26
C VAL A 182 36.68 8.58 28.78
N VAL A 183 35.44 9.02 28.51
CA VAL A 183 34.93 9.10 27.13
C VAL A 183 35.70 10.15 26.31
N ALA A 184 36.08 11.27 26.93
CA ALA A 184 36.87 12.32 26.28
C ALA A 184 38.31 11.88 25.96
N ASP A 185 38.89 11.01 26.80
CA ASP A 185 40.22 10.43 26.61
C ASP A 185 40.23 9.34 25.51
N GLY A 186 39.04 8.96 25.03
CA GLY A 186 38.86 8.15 23.81
C GLY A 186 38.60 6.66 24.07
N PHE A 187 38.44 6.26 25.34
CA PHE A 187 38.02 4.91 25.70
C PHE A 187 36.52 4.75 25.46
N ASP A 188 36.13 3.71 24.73
CA ASP A 188 34.72 3.48 24.37
C ASP A 188 33.97 2.83 25.53
N LEU A 189 33.61 3.65 26.51
CA LEU A 189 32.94 3.26 27.75
C LEU A 189 31.41 3.36 27.63
N THR A 190 30.71 2.32 28.08
CA THR A 190 29.26 2.34 28.31
C THR A 190 28.96 1.90 29.74
N VAL A 191 28.29 2.73 30.55
CA VAL A 191 27.94 2.39 31.94
C VAL A 191 26.45 2.11 32.08
N GLN A 192 26.11 0.87 32.38
CA GLN A 192 24.78 0.44 32.81
C GLN A 192 24.71 0.56 34.34
N ALA A 193 23.94 1.52 34.86
CA ALA A 193 23.89 1.81 36.29
C ALA A 193 22.62 1.23 36.95
N ALA A 194 22.81 0.46 38.02
CA ALA A 194 21.74 -0.05 38.88
C ALA A 194 21.81 0.65 40.25
N GLY A 195 20.88 1.58 40.49
CA GLY A 195 20.75 2.26 41.77
C GLY A 195 19.97 1.40 42.76
N PHE A 196 20.67 0.79 43.72
CA PHE A 196 20.06 -0.14 44.67
C PHE A 196 19.72 0.56 45.97
N LYS A 197 18.43 0.78 46.28
CA LYS A 197 18.03 1.57 47.46
C LYS A 197 18.71 2.95 47.55
N ILE A 198 18.98 3.55 46.40
CA ILE A 198 19.75 4.78 46.29
C ILE A 198 18.92 6.02 46.64
N SER A 199 19.59 7.06 47.13
CA SER A 199 18.98 8.38 47.34
C SER A 199 18.64 9.08 46.02
N PRO A 200 17.69 10.05 46.00
CA PRO A 200 17.41 10.85 44.81
C PRO A 200 18.65 11.55 44.24
N GLU A 201 19.54 12.05 45.11
CA GLU A 201 20.78 12.71 44.71
C GLU A 201 21.79 11.74 44.08
N GLY A 202 21.95 10.54 44.67
CA GLY A 202 22.79 9.48 44.09
C GLY A 202 22.25 9.00 42.74
N LEU A 203 20.93 8.90 42.61
CA LEU A 203 20.29 8.55 41.35
C LEU A 203 20.55 9.59 40.25
N GLU A 204 20.56 10.89 40.57
CA GLU A 204 20.93 11.93 39.61
C GLU A 204 22.39 11.80 39.15
N GLN A 205 23.31 11.43 40.04
CA GLN A 205 24.69 11.12 39.66
C GLN A 205 24.76 9.92 38.70
N LEU A 206 24.08 8.81 39.02
CA LEU A 206 24.04 7.63 38.13
C LEU A 206 23.44 7.93 36.76
N LYS A 207 22.39 8.76 36.71
CA LYS A 207 21.82 9.27 35.45
C LYS A 207 22.85 10.02 34.62
N CYS A 208 23.60 10.93 35.26
CA CYS A 208 24.63 11.72 34.59
C CYS A 208 25.73 10.83 33.98
N ILE A 209 26.17 9.79 34.69
CA ILE A 209 27.15 8.81 34.20
C ILE A 209 26.60 8.02 32.99
N ALA A 210 25.38 7.50 33.11
CA ALA A 210 24.74 6.75 32.03
C ALA A 210 24.57 7.61 30.77
N ASP A 211 24.10 8.86 30.91
CA ASP A 211 23.95 9.80 29.80
C ASP A 211 25.29 10.17 29.15
N ALA A 212 26.34 10.36 29.95
CA ALA A 212 27.68 10.69 29.45
C ALA A 212 28.33 9.55 28.65
N THR A 213 27.97 8.30 28.97
CA THR A 213 28.57 7.08 28.40
C THR A 213 27.62 6.34 27.43
N GLY A 214 26.43 6.87 27.18
CA GLY A 214 25.41 6.23 26.33
C GLY A 214 24.79 4.96 26.92
N GLY A 215 24.89 4.76 28.24
CA GLY A 215 24.28 3.64 28.95
C GLY A 215 22.88 3.93 29.48
N ALA A 216 22.37 3.06 30.36
CA ALA A 216 21.06 3.21 30.99
C ALA A 216 21.16 3.18 32.51
N VAL A 217 20.21 3.84 33.18
CA VAL A 217 20.02 3.74 34.63
C VAL A 217 18.75 2.95 34.95
N SER A 218 18.79 2.16 36.01
CA SER A 218 17.62 1.46 36.53
C SER A 218 17.66 1.45 38.06
N GLU A 219 16.51 1.64 38.68
CA GLU A 219 16.36 1.63 40.13
C GLU A 219 15.92 0.23 40.58
N ALA A 220 16.48 -0.22 41.70
CA ALA A 220 16.08 -1.45 42.36
C ALA A 220 15.73 -1.13 43.82
N GLY A 221 14.47 -1.35 44.17
CA GLY A 221 13.93 -1.15 45.50
C GLY A 221 14.25 -2.29 46.47
N ASP A 222 14.60 -3.47 46.00
CA ASP A 222 14.97 -4.62 46.84
C ASP A 222 15.83 -5.62 46.05
N GLY A 223 16.24 -6.72 46.70
CA GLY A 223 17.06 -7.75 46.06
C GLY A 223 16.43 -8.45 44.85
N ASP A 224 15.10 -8.61 44.84
CA ASP A 224 14.40 -9.26 43.73
C ASP A 224 14.35 -8.32 42.52
N GLU A 225 14.08 -7.03 42.73
CA GLU A 225 14.16 -6.00 41.70
C GLU A 225 15.60 -5.85 41.16
N LEU A 226 16.60 -5.89 42.03
CA LEU A 226 18.02 -5.82 41.62
C LEU A 226 18.40 -7.00 40.71
N ALA A 227 17.90 -8.21 41.00
CA ALA A 227 18.10 -9.37 40.14
C ALA A 227 17.48 -9.19 38.74
N GLN A 228 16.30 -8.57 38.66
CA GLN A 228 15.64 -8.28 37.38
C GLN A 228 16.39 -7.20 36.59
N VAL A 229 16.80 -6.12 37.24
CA VAL A 229 17.58 -5.02 36.64
C VAL A 229 18.90 -5.56 36.08
N THR A 230 19.63 -6.32 36.90
CA THR A 230 20.91 -6.94 36.50
C THR A 230 20.73 -7.85 35.27
N GLN A 231 19.64 -8.61 35.21
CA GLN A 231 19.34 -9.45 34.06
C GLN A 231 19.03 -8.62 32.80
N GLN A 232 18.25 -7.54 32.92
CA GLN A 232 17.91 -6.65 31.81
C GLN A 232 19.13 -5.92 31.24
N LEU A 233 20.04 -5.49 32.11
CA LEU A 233 21.23 -4.72 31.72
C LEU A 233 22.36 -5.58 31.15
N THR A 234 22.34 -6.90 31.36
CA THR A 234 23.44 -7.80 30.96
C THR A 234 23.06 -8.85 29.91
N GLN A 235 21.80 -8.87 29.45
CA GLN A 235 21.34 -9.80 28.41
C GLN A 235 20.63 -9.05 27.29
N ALA A 236 21.06 -9.31 26.05
CA ALA A 236 20.31 -8.88 24.87
C ALA A 236 18.96 -9.59 24.85
N ALA A 237 17.87 -8.84 24.64
CA ALA A 237 16.52 -9.38 24.58
C ALA A 237 15.77 -8.83 23.38
N LEU A 238 14.74 -9.56 22.96
CA LEU A 238 13.82 -9.14 21.91
C LEU A 238 12.39 -9.20 22.43
N THR A 239 11.55 -8.32 21.92
CA THR A 239 10.08 -8.41 22.02
C THR A 239 9.50 -8.51 20.61
N VAL A 240 8.37 -9.22 20.48
CA VAL A 240 7.69 -9.45 19.20
C VAL A 240 6.26 -8.94 19.33
N SER A 241 5.83 -8.15 18.35
CA SER A 241 4.42 -7.81 18.15
C SER A 241 3.97 -8.21 16.75
N VAL A 242 2.74 -8.71 16.65
CA VAL A 242 2.16 -9.21 15.40
C VAL A 242 0.85 -8.47 15.13
N LYS A 243 0.70 -7.95 13.91
CA LYS A 243 -0.51 -7.30 13.41
C LYS A 243 -0.95 -7.93 12.09
N GLY A 244 -2.24 -7.94 11.82
CA GLY A 244 -2.78 -8.37 10.52
C GLY A 244 -3.13 -9.85 10.39
N ILE A 245 -2.98 -10.67 11.45
CA ILE A 245 -3.62 -12.00 11.50
C ILE A 245 -5.02 -11.83 12.11
N PRO A 246 -6.11 -12.07 11.36
CA PRO A 246 -7.45 -11.95 11.90
C PRO A 246 -7.80 -13.16 12.76
N VAL A 247 -8.70 -12.96 13.73
CA VAL A 247 -9.26 -14.07 14.55
C VAL A 247 -10.11 -15.01 13.70
N LYS A 248 -10.77 -14.47 12.66
CA LYS A 248 -11.51 -15.24 11.65
C LYS A 248 -11.10 -14.80 10.25
N ALA A 249 -10.74 -15.76 9.41
CA ALA A 249 -10.42 -15.54 8.01
C ALA A 249 -11.36 -16.35 7.09
N PRO A 250 -11.75 -15.80 5.94
CA PRO A 250 -12.51 -16.57 4.95
C PRO A 250 -11.62 -17.56 4.21
N ALA A 251 -12.15 -18.74 3.89
CA ALA A 251 -11.43 -19.75 3.13
C ALA A 251 -11.09 -19.22 1.72
N GLY A 252 -9.82 -19.29 1.33
CA GLY A 252 -9.34 -18.73 0.06
C GLY A 252 -8.87 -17.27 0.14
N SER A 253 -8.99 -16.60 1.28
CA SER A 253 -8.50 -15.22 1.47
C SER A 253 -7.00 -15.17 1.78
N SER A 254 -6.43 -13.97 1.78
CA SER A 254 -5.09 -13.71 2.32
C SER A 254 -5.06 -12.47 3.20
N SER A 255 -4.04 -12.34 4.05
CA SER A 255 -3.82 -11.13 4.85
C SER A 255 -2.34 -10.79 4.93
N ARG A 256 -2.05 -9.48 4.90
CA ARG A 256 -0.71 -8.93 5.10
C ARG A 256 -0.44 -8.85 6.60
N VAL A 257 0.48 -9.70 7.06
CA VAL A 257 0.88 -9.83 8.46
C VAL A 257 2.16 -9.04 8.68
N THR A 258 2.09 -8.07 9.56
CA THR A 258 3.23 -7.24 9.97
C THR A 258 3.75 -7.75 11.29
N VAL A 259 5.02 -8.19 11.32
CA VAL A 259 5.72 -8.54 12.56
C VAL A 259 6.73 -7.45 12.85
N SER A 260 6.65 -6.85 14.03
CA SER A 260 7.65 -5.92 14.53
C SER A 260 8.45 -6.57 15.65
N VAL A 261 9.76 -6.49 15.54
CA VAL A 261 10.71 -6.97 16.53
C VAL A 261 11.43 -5.76 17.10
N THR A 262 11.31 -5.57 18.42
CA THR A 262 11.93 -4.47 19.14
C THR A 262 13.01 -5.02 20.05
N ASN A 263 14.18 -4.39 20.04
CA ASN A 263 15.21 -4.58 21.04
C ASN A 263 15.00 -3.53 22.15
N PRO A 264 14.44 -3.90 23.31
CA PRO A 264 14.21 -2.95 24.38
C PRO A 264 15.45 -2.71 25.26
N THR A 265 16.54 -3.45 25.04
CA THR A 265 17.73 -3.38 25.90
C THR A 265 18.76 -2.43 25.32
N ALA A 266 19.75 -2.09 26.15
CA ALA A 266 20.89 -1.28 25.74
C ALA A 266 21.99 -2.09 25.00
N ILE A 267 21.74 -3.37 24.70
CA ILE A 267 22.71 -4.27 24.06
C ILE A 267 22.20 -4.63 22.67
N ASP A 268 23.00 -4.39 21.64
CA ASP A 268 22.67 -4.77 20.26
C ASP A 268 22.42 -6.27 20.12
N VAL A 269 21.37 -6.65 19.38
CA VAL A 269 21.06 -8.05 19.10
C VAL A 269 21.65 -8.43 17.75
N GLU A 270 22.55 -9.41 17.76
CA GLU A 270 23.30 -9.84 16.57
C GLU A 270 22.58 -10.94 15.79
N ASN A 271 22.62 -10.86 14.45
CA ASN A 271 22.08 -11.86 13.52
C ASN A 271 20.63 -12.31 13.83
N ALA A 272 19.77 -11.37 14.20
CA ALA A 272 18.38 -11.61 14.51
C ALA A 272 17.62 -12.24 13.32
N ARG A 273 16.73 -13.18 13.64
CA ARG A 273 15.88 -13.92 12.70
C ARG A 273 14.45 -13.95 13.25
N ILE A 274 13.49 -14.00 12.33
CA ILE A 274 12.07 -14.21 12.65
C ILE A 274 11.58 -15.44 11.90
N GLN A 275 10.80 -16.28 12.57
CA GLN A 275 10.04 -17.38 12.00
C GLN A 275 8.55 -17.20 12.26
N VAL A 276 7.72 -17.39 11.23
CA VAL A 276 6.27 -17.48 11.31
C VAL A 276 5.87 -18.93 11.02
N SER A 277 5.06 -19.52 11.90
CA SER A 277 4.56 -20.89 11.77
C SER A 277 3.07 -20.96 12.10
N PHE A 278 2.37 -21.86 11.42
CA PHE A 278 0.97 -22.21 11.69
C PHE A 278 0.87 -23.70 12.04
N VAL A 279 0.06 -24.04 13.04
CA VAL A 279 -0.23 -25.41 13.49
C VAL A 279 -1.73 -25.60 13.49
N ASN A 280 -2.22 -26.68 12.87
CA ASN A 280 -3.65 -26.95 12.80
C ASN A 280 -4.13 -27.59 14.10
N GLU A 281 -5.24 -27.09 14.66
CA GLU A 281 -5.76 -27.54 15.94
C GLU A 281 -6.99 -28.44 15.79
N THR A 282 -7.88 -28.13 14.84
CA THR A 282 -9.06 -28.96 14.57
C THR A 282 -9.18 -29.32 13.10
N ASP A 283 -9.38 -30.62 12.87
CA ASP A 283 -9.61 -31.22 11.56
C ASP A 283 -11.12 -31.46 11.42
N VAL A 284 -11.90 -30.39 11.26
CA VAL A 284 -13.36 -30.51 11.09
C VAL A 284 -13.62 -31.04 9.68
N GLY A 285 -13.61 -32.37 9.53
CA GLY A 285 -13.89 -33.06 8.26
C GLY A 285 -12.68 -33.61 7.49
N GLY A 286 -11.47 -33.61 8.07
CA GLY A 286 -10.27 -34.23 7.46
C GLY A 286 -9.56 -33.41 6.38
N THR A 287 -9.87 -32.12 6.26
CA THR A 287 -9.20 -31.20 5.32
C THR A 287 -8.44 -30.11 6.06
N ALA A 288 -7.13 -30.32 6.23
CA ALA A 288 -6.20 -29.34 6.74
C ALA A 288 -6.27 -28.00 5.97
N ILE A 289 -6.54 -26.92 6.71
CA ILE A 289 -6.24 -25.54 6.29
C ILE A 289 -4.82 -25.32 6.74
N VAL A 290 -3.85 -25.19 5.84
CA VAL A 290 -2.50 -24.79 6.27
C VAL A 290 -2.34 -23.37 5.80
N PRO A 291 -2.53 -22.35 6.68
CA PRO A 291 -2.14 -21.02 6.31
C PRO A 291 -0.65 -21.02 6.01
N ALA A 292 -0.29 -20.52 4.83
CA ALA A 292 1.10 -20.50 4.38
C ALA A 292 1.61 -19.06 4.49
N ALA A 293 2.67 -18.86 5.27
CA ALA A 293 3.46 -17.64 5.28
C ALA A 293 4.74 -17.88 4.47
N LEU A 294 4.90 -17.20 3.33
CA LEU A 294 6.03 -17.42 2.43
C LEU A 294 6.95 -16.19 2.32
N PRO A 295 8.27 -16.36 2.50
CA PRO A 295 8.95 -17.47 3.16
C PRO A 295 8.76 -17.42 4.68
N PRO A 296 8.70 -18.57 5.37
CA PRO A 296 8.35 -18.63 6.79
C PRO A 296 9.45 -18.07 7.71
N ILE A 297 10.69 -17.91 7.23
CA ILE A 297 11.80 -17.35 7.99
C ILE A 297 12.39 -16.15 7.24
N ARG A 298 12.60 -15.05 7.94
CA ARG A 298 13.29 -13.85 7.44
C ARG A 298 14.46 -13.50 8.36
N ARG A 299 15.58 -13.06 7.78
CA ARG A 299 16.70 -12.47 8.52
C ARG A 299 16.41 -10.99 8.75
N LEU A 300 16.65 -10.53 9.97
CA LEU A 300 16.66 -9.12 10.32
C LEU A 300 18.07 -8.53 10.21
N GLY A 301 19.09 -9.30 10.60
CA GLY A 301 20.45 -8.78 10.74
C GLY A 301 20.67 -8.28 12.17
N ARG A 302 21.48 -7.23 12.34
CA ARG A 302 21.64 -6.56 13.64
C ARG A 302 20.38 -5.76 13.96
N VAL A 303 19.94 -5.78 15.22
CA VAL A 303 18.89 -4.90 15.76
C VAL A 303 19.50 -4.10 16.89
N HIS A 304 19.68 -2.80 16.68
CA HIS A 304 20.35 -1.92 17.61
C HIS A 304 19.56 -1.72 18.91
N ALA A 305 20.24 -1.28 19.96
CA ALA A 305 19.60 -0.87 21.21
C ALA A 305 18.44 0.12 20.96
N GLY A 306 17.26 -0.17 21.50
CA GLY A 306 16.03 0.61 21.31
C GLY A 306 15.41 0.54 19.91
N GLU A 307 16.03 -0.12 18.93
CA GLU A 307 15.54 -0.19 17.55
C GLU A 307 14.32 -1.11 17.43
N THR A 308 13.38 -0.74 16.56
CA THR A 308 12.30 -1.62 16.10
C THR A 308 12.45 -1.87 14.61
N GLN A 309 12.58 -3.15 14.23
CA GLN A 309 12.55 -3.57 12.84
C GLN A 309 11.27 -4.32 12.50
N THR A 310 10.71 -4.02 11.34
CA THR A 310 9.45 -4.61 10.87
C THR A 310 9.65 -5.45 9.61
N ARG A 311 8.92 -6.56 9.51
CA ARG A 311 8.85 -7.41 8.32
C ARG A 311 7.40 -7.79 8.03
N GLU A 312 7.09 -7.97 6.76
CA GLU A 312 5.76 -8.34 6.30
C GLU A 312 5.74 -9.73 5.67
N TRP A 313 4.62 -10.43 5.88
CA TRP A 313 4.28 -11.69 5.25
C TRP A 313 2.91 -11.60 4.60
N LEU A 314 2.75 -12.24 3.46
CA LEU A 314 1.44 -12.61 2.96
C LEU A 314 1.08 -13.97 3.54
N VAL A 315 -0.02 -14.04 4.29
CA VAL A 315 -0.55 -15.29 4.86
C VAL A 315 -1.83 -15.66 4.12
N SER A 316 -1.86 -16.82 3.47
CA SER A 316 -3.03 -17.29 2.71
C SER A 316 -3.82 -18.32 3.50
N TYR A 317 -5.15 -18.18 3.59
CA TYR A 317 -6.03 -18.99 4.44
C TYR A 317 -6.74 -20.10 3.65
N GLY A 318 -6.00 -21.15 3.27
CA GLY A 318 -6.55 -22.32 2.60
C GLY A 318 -7.20 -22.05 1.25
N SER A 319 -7.87 -23.04 0.68
CA SER A 319 -8.75 -22.87 -0.49
C SER A 319 -10.20 -22.97 -0.04
N ARG A 320 -11.13 -22.36 -0.78
CA ARG A 320 -12.58 -22.46 -0.52
C ARG A 320 -13.01 -23.93 -0.32
N GLY A 321 -13.92 -24.17 0.62
CA GLY A 321 -14.32 -25.51 1.06
C GLY A 321 -13.45 -26.12 2.16
N LYS A 322 -12.41 -25.43 2.65
CA LYS A 322 -11.58 -25.87 3.79
C LYS A 322 -11.79 -24.93 4.98
N ALA A 323 -12.51 -25.40 5.99
CA ALA A 323 -12.82 -24.69 7.24
C ALA A 323 -12.27 -25.43 8.48
N GLY A 324 -11.99 -24.72 9.57
CA GLY A 324 -11.28 -25.23 10.75
C GLY A 324 -10.39 -24.19 11.44
N THR A 325 -9.61 -24.60 12.44
CA THR A 325 -8.80 -23.69 13.27
C THR A 325 -7.31 -24.00 13.19
N ALA A 326 -6.50 -22.95 13.21
CA ALA A 326 -5.04 -23.02 13.31
C ALA A 326 -4.53 -22.06 14.38
N SER A 327 -3.59 -22.50 15.20
CA SER A 327 -2.74 -21.59 15.98
C SER A 327 -1.59 -21.10 15.12
N TRP A 328 -1.12 -19.90 15.43
CA TRP A 328 0.08 -19.33 14.83
C TRP A 328 1.07 -18.99 15.92
N LYS A 329 2.35 -19.09 15.58
CA LYS A 329 3.46 -18.68 16.43
C LYS A 329 4.47 -17.92 15.60
N VAL A 330 4.85 -16.75 16.07
CA VAL A 330 5.92 -15.92 15.53
C VAL A 330 7.05 -15.91 16.55
N THR A 331 8.21 -16.43 16.18
CA THR A 331 9.39 -16.53 17.05
C THR A 331 10.50 -15.66 16.50
N ALA A 332 11.10 -14.80 17.34
CA ALA A 332 12.30 -14.05 17.00
C ALA A 332 13.46 -14.40 17.92
N TRP A 333 14.67 -14.51 17.39
CA TRP A 333 15.88 -14.85 18.16
C TRP A 333 17.12 -14.26 17.50
N GLY A 334 18.19 -14.06 18.28
CA GLY A 334 19.49 -13.62 17.80
C GLY A 334 20.61 -14.58 18.20
N THR A 335 21.84 -14.29 17.79
CA THR A 335 23.01 -15.04 18.25
C THR A 335 23.24 -14.81 19.74
N ASN A 336 23.07 -13.57 20.22
CA ASN A 336 23.25 -13.18 21.62
C ASN A 336 21.93 -13.05 22.42
N ALA A 337 20.76 -13.16 21.77
CA ALA A 337 19.44 -13.04 22.41
C ALA A 337 18.61 -14.33 22.34
N SER A 338 17.98 -14.69 23.46
CA SER A 338 17.09 -15.85 23.57
C SER A 338 15.85 -15.71 22.66
N ALA A 339 15.26 -16.85 22.29
CA ALA A 339 14.06 -16.86 21.46
C ALA A 339 12.86 -16.29 22.25
N THR A 340 12.28 -15.22 21.70
CA THR A 340 11.02 -14.64 22.17
C THR A 340 9.91 -15.01 21.20
N SER A 341 8.65 -15.09 21.65
CA SER A 341 7.53 -15.45 20.77
C SER A 341 6.26 -14.67 21.06
N ALA A 342 5.47 -14.50 20.00
CA ALA A 342 4.05 -14.15 20.08
C ALA A 342 3.23 -15.28 19.43
N ASP A 343 2.05 -15.55 19.97
CA ASP A 343 1.17 -16.58 19.46
C ASP A 343 -0.30 -16.14 19.51
N GLY A 344 -1.14 -16.89 18.80
CA GLY A 344 -2.58 -16.67 18.77
C GLY A 344 -3.28 -17.71 17.89
N GLY A 345 -4.58 -17.50 17.66
CA GLY A 345 -5.41 -18.39 16.86
C GLY A 345 -6.04 -17.69 15.66
N VAL A 346 -6.31 -18.46 14.61
CA VAL A 346 -7.15 -18.08 13.48
C VAL A 346 -8.16 -19.19 13.19
N THR A 347 -9.41 -18.80 13.01
CA THR A 347 -10.48 -19.69 12.52
C THR A 347 -10.73 -19.39 11.05
N VAL A 348 -10.59 -20.40 10.19
CA VAL A 348 -10.93 -20.27 8.78
C VAL A 348 -12.33 -20.82 8.53
N SER A 349 -13.17 -20.00 7.91
CA SER A 349 -14.58 -20.29 7.66
C SER A 349 -14.87 -20.27 6.17
N ASP A 350 -15.65 -21.24 5.71
CA ASP A 350 -16.20 -21.25 4.34
C ASP A 350 -17.55 -20.50 4.24
N GLN A 351 -18.08 -20.03 5.37
CA GLN A 351 -19.29 -19.21 5.40
C GLN A 351 -18.95 -17.74 5.09
N PRO A 352 -19.79 -17.05 4.29
CA PRO A 352 -19.61 -15.62 4.02
C PRO A 352 -19.58 -14.82 5.31
N GLN A 353 -18.65 -13.86 5.42
CA GLN A 353 -18.59 -13.03 6.63
C GLN A 353 -19.80 -12.09 6.73
N THR A 354 -20.06 -11.66 7.96
CA THR A 354 -21.16 -10.77 8.33
C THR A 354 -20.63 -9.53 9.06
N PHE A 355 -21.49 -8.55 9.35
CA PHE A 355 -21.12 -7.40 10.18
C PHE A 355 -20.55 -7.77 11.56
N GLU A 356 -20.85 -8.97 12.09
CA GLU A 356 -20.30 -9.38 13.38
C GLU A 356 -18.79 -9.62 13.36
N ASP A 357 -18.23 -9.87 12.17
CA ASP A 357 -16.83 -10.15 11.92
C ASP A 357 -16.02 -8.87 11.60
N ALA A 358 -16.67 -7.71 11.53
CA ALA A 358 -16.05 -6.41 11.27
C ALA A 358 -15.55 -5.70 12.54
N GLY A 359 -14.56 -4.82 12.39
CA GLY A 359 -14.11 -3.88 13.41
C GLY A 359 -15.08 -2.71 13.60
N GLY A 360 -14.85 -1.90 14.64
CA GLY A 360 -15.83 -1.00 15.24
C GLY A 360 -16.58 -0.10 14.24
N LEU A 361 -15.86 0.64 13.38
CA LEU A 361 -16.51 1.54 12.42
C LEU A 361 -17.36 0.83 11.37
N VAL A 362 -16.83 -0.23 10.76
CA VAL A 362 -17.55 -0.95 9.71
C VAL A 362 -18.72 -1.72 10.32
N LYS A 363 -18.54 -2.29 11.52
CA LYS A 363 -19.61 -2.93 12.31
C LYS A 363 -20.74 -1.95 12.65
N ALA A 364 -20.42 -0.69 12.94
CA ALA A 364 -21.38 0.36 13.25
C ALA A 364 -22.22 0.83 12.04
N LEU A 365 -21.94 0.35 10.82
CA LEU A 365 -22.73 0.61 9.63
C LEU A 365 -23.96 -0.30 9.50
N LYS A 366 -24.08 -1.36 10.33
CA LYS A 366 -25.22 -2.28 10.29
C LYS A 366 -26.55 -1.52 10.40
N GLY A 367 -27.40 -1.65 9.37
CA GLY A 367 -28.69 -0.98 9.29
C GLY A 367 -28.61 0.54 9.00
N ARG A 368 -27.45 1.03 8.53
CA ARG A 368 -27.25 2.41 8.09
C ARG A 368 -27.05 2.47 6.58
N ARG A 369 -27.26 3.67 6.03
CA ARG A 369 -27.07 3.92 4.59
C ARG A 369 -25.59 4.14 4.26
N ILE A 370 -25.13 3.61 3.13
CA ILE A 370 -23.77 3.80 2.61
C ILE A 370 -23.82 4.25 1.15
N ALA A 371 -22.73 4.84 0.67
CA ALA A 371 -22.53 5.12 -0.75
C ALA A 371 -21.38 4.29 -1.32
N ILE A 372 -21.55 3.76 -2.53
CA ILE A 372 -20.50 3.14 -3.34
C ILE A 372 -20.34 4.00 -4.59
N VAL A 373 -19.17 4.62 -4.73
CA VAL A 373 -18.83 5.63 -5.77
C VAL A 373 -17.55 5.18 -6.44
N GLY A 374 -17.31 5.46 -7.71
CA GLY A 374 -16.06 5.06 -8.35
C GLY A 374 -16.21 4.49 -9.75
N ASP A 375 -15.26 3.66 -10.13
CA ASP A 375 -15.17 3.01 -11.44
C ASP A 375 -15.85 1.63 -11.48
N SER A 376 -15.49 0.82 -12.48
CA SER A 376 -16.04 -0.51 -12.74
C SER A 376 -15.88 -1.49 -11.57
N TYR A 377 -14.77 -1.43 -10.84
CA TYR A 377 -14.52 -2.25 -9.66
C TYR A 377 -15.43 -1.82 -8.48
N SER A 378 -15.92 -0.59 -8.46
CA SER A 378 -16.96 -0.17 -7.51
C SER A 378 -18.36 -0.49 -8.02
N ALA A 379 -18.59 -0.40 -9.34
CA ALA A 379 -19.88 -0.64 -9.96
C ALA A 379 -20.34 -2.10 -9.84
N GLY A 380 -19.40 -3.04 -9.82
CA GLY A 380 -19.71 -4.49 -9.80
C GLY A 380 -19.62 -5.13 -11.17
N GLU A 381 -18.88 -4.51 -12.09
CA GLU A 381 -18.60 -5.05 -13.41
C GLU A 381 -17.94 -6.43 -13.31
N GLY A 382 -18.32 -7.36 -14.19
CA GLY A 382 -17.84 -8.73 -14.19
C GLY A 382 -18.61 -9.68 -13.25
N ALA A 383 -19.44 -9.16 -12.34
CA ALA A 383 -20.29 -9.98 -11.47
C ALA A 383 -21.60 -10.44 -12.14
N GLY A 384 -21.96 -9.80 -13.27
CA GLY A 384 -23.26 -9.92 -13.94
C GLY A 384 -24.41 -9.34 -13.10
N ASP A 385 -25.65 -9.67 -13.49
CA ASP A 385 -26.88 -9.24 -12.79
C ASP A 385 -27.00 -7.71 -12.67
N TYR A 386 -26.66 -7.03 -13.77
CA TYR A 386 -26.65 -5.57 -13.82
C TYR A 386 -28.05 -4.98 -13.61
N LEU A 387 -28.09 -3.89 -12.85
CA LEU A 387 -29.29 -3.11 -12.61
C LEU A 387 -29.90 -2.70 -13.95
N ARG A 388 -31.22 -2.85 -14.04
CA ARG A 388 -31.96 -2.55 -15.26
C ARG A 388 -31.64 -1.16 -15.79
N GLY A 389 -31.21 -1.10 -17.05
CA GLY A 389 -30.89 0.17 -17.74
C GLY A 389 -29.48 0.68 -17.48
N THR A 390 -28.60 -0.12 -16.87
CA THR A 390 -27.17 0.19 -16.69
C THR A 390 -26.25 -0.68 -17.55
N ASP A 391 -26.83 -1.55 -18.37
CA ASP A 391 -26.18 -2.39 -19.38
C ASP A 391 -27.00 -2.34 -20.68
N VAL A 392 -27.09 -1.13 -21.26
CA VAL A 392 -27.83 -0.86 -22.50
C VAL A 392 -27.06 0.16 -23.34
N ASP A 393 -27.38 0.26 -24.64
CA ASP A 393 -26.90 1.37 -25.46
C ASP A 393 -27.39 2.71 -24.88
N GLY A 394 -26.46 3.58 -24.47
CA GLY A 394 -26.80 4.84 -23.78
C GLY A 394 -26.66 4.81 -22.24
N ASN A 395 -26.44 3.64 -21.63
CA ASN A 395 -25.94 3.54 -20.25
C ASN A 395 -25.29 2.18 -19.99
N ARG A 396 -23.96 2.19 -19.82
CA ARG A 396 -23.06 1.07 -19.58
C ARG A 396 -22.28 1.26 -18.27
N CYS A 397 -22.94 1.77 -17.24
CA CYS A 397 -22.32 1.87 -15.92
C CYS A 397 -22.14 0.51 -15.24
N HIS A 398 -22.77 -0.56 -15.74
CA HIS A 398 -22.67 -1.95 -15.26
C HIS A 398 -22.80 -2.10 -13.75
N LYS A 399 -23.80 -1.42 -13.19
CA LYS A 399 -24.05 -1.41 -11.74
C LYS A 399 -24.62 -2.75 -11.33
N SER A 400 -23.95 -3.49 -10.45
CA SER A 400 -24.42 -4.79 -9.96
C SER A 400 -24.65 -4.78 -8.44
N PRO A 401 -25.78 -5.34 -7.95
CA PRO A 401 -25.97 -5.67 -6.54
C PRO A 401 -24.95 -6.67 -5.96
N ARG A 402 -24.09 -7.24 -6.81
CA ARG A 402 -23.05 -8.19 -6.43
C ARG A 402 -21.69 -7.54 -6.18
N THR A 403 -21.59 -6.22 -6.31
CA THR A 403 -20.38 -5.45 -5.93
C THR A 403 -20.04 -5.61 -4.44
N TYR A 404 -18.81 -5.23 -4.05
CA TYR A 404 -18.36 -5.33 -2.67
C TYR A 404 -19.29 -4.57 -1.72
N MET A 405 -19.34 -5.00 -0.45
CA MET A 405 -20.19 -4.46 0.63
C MET A 405 -21.71 -4.58 0.42
N TYR A 406 -22.24 -4.51 -0.81
CA TYR A 406 -23.68 -4.49 -1.08
C TYR A 406 -24.43 -5.65 -0.41
N ARG A 407 -23.86 -6.86 -0.44
CA ARG A 407 -24.45 -8.08 0.13
C ARG A 407 -24.73 -8.02 1.64
N LEU A 408 -24.11 -7.10 2.37
CA LEU A 408 -24.31 -6.93 3.81
C LEU A 408 -25.52 -6.05 4.14
N PHE A 409 -25.99 -5.25 3.19
CA PHE A 409 -27.03 -4.24 3.38
C PHE A 409 -28.31 -4.64 2.64
N LYS A 410 -29.43 -4.03 3.04
CA LYS A 410 -30.62 -4.05 2.17
C LYS A 410 -30.34 -3.15 0.96
N GLY A 411 -30.88 -3.47 -0.21
CA GLY A 411 -30.65 -2.63 -1.40
C GLY A 411 -31.07 -1.16 -1.22
N SER A 412 -32.10 -0.88 -0.41
CA SER A 412 -32.51 0.50 -0.05
C SER A 412 -31.52 1.24 0.86
N GLU A 413 -30.56 0.54 1.43
CA GLU A 413 -29.51 1.10 2.29
C GLU A 413 -28.22 1.42 1.51
N VAL A 414 -28.14 1.06 0.22
CA VAL A 414 -26.94 1.29 -0.60
C VAL A 414 -27.24 2.25 -1.73
N GLU A 415 -26.53 3.39 -1.73
CA GLU A 415 -26.50 4.29 -2.88
C GLU A 415 -25.35 3.89 -3.81
N LEU A 416 -25.67 3.09 -4.83
CA LEU A 416 -24.72 2.67 -5.86
C LEU A 416 -24.63 3.73 -6.97
N VAL A 417 -23.64 4.61 -6.82
CA VAL A 417 -23.36 5.74 -7.71
C VAL A 417 -22.24 5.42 -8.71
N ALA A 418 -21.36 4.47 -8.36
CA ALA A 418 -20.24 4.03 -9.20
C ALA A 418 -20.65 3.65 -10.63
N CYS A 419 -19.77 3.92 -11.59
CA CYS A 419 -20.02 3.69 -13.00
C CYS A 419 -18.77 3.17 -13.70
N SER A 420 -18.93 2.08 -14.47
CA SER A 420 -17.88 1.56 -15.34
C SER A 420 -17.31 2.63 -16.30
N GLY A 421 -15.98 2.62 -16.43
CA GLY A 421 -15.23 3.60 -17.23
C GLY A 421 -15.01 4.96 -16.59
N ALA A 422 -15.46 5.20 -15.35
CA ALA A 422 -15.20 6.46 -14.65
C ALA A 422 -13.70 6.71 -14.44
N THR A 423 -13.29 7.98 -14.56
CA THR A 423 -11.90 8.43 -14.32
C THR A 423 -11.86 9.46 -13.20
N ALA A 424 -10.67 9.68 -12.63
CA ALA A 424 -10.41 10.75 -11.68
C ALA A 424 -10.29 12.10 -12.42
N THR A 425 -11.42 12.62 -12.93
CA THR A 425 -11.47 13.95 -13.54
C THR A 425 -12.15 14.98 -12.64
N ALA A 426 -11.89 16.25 -13.00
CA ALA A 426 -12.26 17.48 -12.31
C ALA A 426 -13.78 17.70 -12.09
N ASP A 427 -14.61 17.01 -12.87
CA ASP A 427 -16.05 17.22 -13.04
C ASP A 427 -16.79 15.86 -12.94
N GLY A 428 -16.39 14.98 -12.00
CA GLY A 428 -17.12 13.76 -11.59
C GLY A 428 -17.66 12.88 -12.73
N ASP A 429 -16.77 12.53 -13.67
CA ASP A 429 -17.02 12.04 -15.03
C ASP A 429 -18.28 11.21 -15.31
N LYS A 430 -18.95 11.58 -16.40
CA LYS A 430 -19.77 10.68 -17.22
C LYS A 430 -18.82 9.66 -17.83
N GLY A 431 -19.12 8.36 -17.76
CA GLY A 431 -18.26 7.32 -18.34
C GLY A 431 -17.82 7.69 -19.77
N LYS A 432 -16.55 7.44 -20.09
CA LYS A 432 -15.80 7.86 -21.29
C LYS A 432 -16.39 7.49 -22.67
N ASP A 433 -17.56 6.87 -22.71
CA ASP A 433 -18.30 6.65 -23.94
C ASP A 433 -19.42 7.69 -23.99
N ASP A 434 -19.57 8.35 -25.14
CA ASP A 434 -20.65 9.27 -25.52
C ASP A 434 -22.09 8.68 -25.39
N ASN A 435 -22.17 7.48 -24.82
CA ASN A 435 -23.32 6.64 -24.57
C ASN A 435 -23.56 6.40 -23.06
N ASN A 436 -23.13 7.23 -22.12
CA ASN A 436 -23.56 7.11 -20.71
C ASN A 436 -24.32 8.37 -20.26
N VAL A 437 -25.65 8.23 -20.08
CA VAL A 437 -26.59 9.34 -19.81
C VAL A 437 -26.60 9.82 -18.35
N GLU A 438 -25.87 9.16 -17.44
CA GLU A 438 -25.89 9.51 -16.01
C GLU A 438 -25.23 10.87 -15.69
N ASP A 439 -25.67 11.49 -14.60
CA ASP A 439 -25.12 12.74 -14.07
C ASP A 439 -23.74 12.51 -13.41
N ASP A 440 -23.04 13.61 -13.12
CA ASP A 440 -21.79 13.60 -12.35
C ASP A 440 -21.95 12.80 -11.04
N GLN A 441 -20.98 11.95 -10.69
CA GLN A 441 -21.10 11.06 -9.53
C GLN A 441 -21.20 11.81 -8.18
N VAL A 442 -20.54 12.96 -8.04
CA VAL A 442 -20.62 13.82 -6.84
C VAL A 442 -21.99 14.47 -6.77
N ASP A 443 -22.48 15.04 -7.88
CA ASP A 443 -23.82 15.63 -7.95
C ASP A 443 -24.90 14.58 -7.67
N LEU A 444 -24.77 13.39 -8.27
CA LEU A 444 -25.70 12.29 -8.06
C LEU A 444 -25.69 11.85 -6.60
N LEU A 445 -24.52 11.73 -5.96
CA LEU A 445 -24.41 11.42 -4.54
C LEU A 445 -25.14 12.48 -3.69
N GLY A 446 -24.92 13.77 -3.96
CA GLY A 446 -25.61 14.86 -3.28
C GLY A 446 -27.12 14.76 -3.41
N GLN A 447 -27.62 14.59 -4.63
CA GLN A 447 -29.06 14.41 -4.90
C GLN A 447 -29.65 13.19 -4.17
N ARG A 448 -28.91 12.09 -4.08
CA ARG A 448 -29.36 10.88 -3.35
C ARG A 448 -29.37 11.12 -1.85
N GLN A 449 -28.40 11.84 -1.30
CA GLN A 449 -28.40 12.19 0.12
C GLN A 449 -29.54 13.16 0.46
N GLU A 450 -29.80 14.18 -0.37
CA GLU A 450 -30.93 15.10 -0.19
C GLU A 450 -32.28 14.38 -0.25
N LYS A 451 -32.42 13.41 -1.16
CA LYS A 451 -33.67 12.69 -1.37
C LYS A 451 -33.96 11.63 -0.31
N PHE A 452 -32.93 10.93 0.16
CA PHE A 452 -33.10 9.72 0.99
C PHE A 452 -32.42 9.81 2.37
N GLY A 453 -31.74 10.92 2.68
CA GLY A 453 -31.03 11.21 3.93
C GLY A 453 -29.50 11.08 3.84
N ALA A 454 -28.79 11.43 4.89
CA ALA A 454 -27.32 11.34 4.94
C ALA A 454 -26.83 9.87 4.93
N VAL A 455 -25.80 9.57 4.13
CA VAL A 455 -25.09 8.27 4.23
C VAL A 455 -24.07 8.29 5.37
N SER A 456 -23.76 7.13 5.94
CA SER A 456 -22.88 6.99 7.11
C SER A 456 -21.44 6.63 6.76
N ALA A 457 -21.16 6.21 5.51
CA ALA A 457 -19.83 5.97 4.97
C ALA A 457 -19.87 5.95 3.43
N GLY A 458 -18.74 6.24 2.80
CA GLY A 458 -18.50 6.03 1.37
C GLY A 458 -17.43 4.97 1.12
N PHE A 459 -17.55 4.21 0.03
CA PHE A 459 -16.56 3.25 -0.46
C PHE A 459 -16.25 3.53 -1.93
N MET A 460 -14.96 3.56 -2.31
CA MET A 460 -14.58 3.97 -3.67
C MET A 460 -13.28 3.36 -4.20
N SER A 461 -13.32 2.88 -5.45
CA SER A 461 -12.17 2.64 -6.33
C SER A 461 -12.16 3.64 -7.49
N ILE A 462 -10.99 4.22 -7.79
CA ILE A 462 -10.80 5.13 -8.94
C ILE A 462 -9.30 5.25 -9.24
N GLY A 463 -8.94 5.43 -10.52
CA GLY A 463 -7.56 5.65 -10.98
C GLY A 463 -7.08 4.67 -12.05
N GLY A 464 -7.63 3.46 -12.13
CA GLY A 464 -7.25 2.47 -13.15
C GLY A 464 -7.53 2.95 -14.59
N ASN A 465 -8.66 3.62 -14.80
CA ASN A 465 -9.03 4.19 -16.10
C ASN A 465 -8.22 5.45 -16.48
N ASP A 466 -7.60 6.12 -15.50
CA ASP A 466 -6.75 7.30 -15.72
C ASP A 466 -5.39 6.92 -16.32
N ILE A 467 -4.89 5.73 -15.99
CA ILE A 467 -3.67 5.16 -16.56
C ILE A 467 -3.95 4.33 -17.83
N GLY A 468 -5.21 4.18 -18.23
CA GLY A 468 -5.60 3.40 -19.40
C GLY A 468 -5.45 1.89 -19.21
N PHE A 469 -5.72 1.36 -18.01
CA PHE A 469 -5.48 -0.05 -17.67
C PHE A 469 -6.08 -1.03 -18.70
N GLY A 470 -7.30 -0.79 -19.18
CA GLY A 470 -7.92 -1.62 -20.23
C GLY A 470 -7.13 -1.63 -21.55
N ASP A 471 -6.57 -0.50 -21.96
CA ASP A 471 -5.72 -0.41 -23.15
C ASP A 471 -4.41 -1.17 -22.97
N ILE A 472 -3.82 -1.10 -21.77
CA ILE A 472 -2.58 -1.80 -21.41
C ILE A 472 -2.78 -3.32 -21.52
N VAL A 473 -3.89 -3.82 -20.97
CA VAL A 473 -4.25 -5.24 -21.04
C VAL A 473 -4.41 -5.71 -22.48
N VAL A 474 -5.11 -4.95 -23.33
CA VAL A 474 -5.27 -5.26 -24.75
C VAL A 474 -3.93 -5.27 -25.47
N TYR A 475 -3.06 -4.29 -25.19
CA TYR A 475 -1.73 -4.22 -25.80
C TYR A 475 -0.88 -5.44 -25.47
N CYS A 476 -0.86 -5.86 -24.20
CA CYS A 476 -0.10 -7.03 -23.77
C CYS A 476 -0.62 -8.36 -24.35
N LEU A 477 -1.92 -8.49 -24.62
CA LEU A 477 -2.48 -9.72 -25.19
C LEU A 477 -2.23 -9.89 -26.70
N PHE A 478 -2.16 -8.79 -27.45
CA PHE A 478 -2.23 -8.84 -28.91
C PHE A 478 -1.04 -8.21 -29.65
N GLY A 479 -0.21 -7.42 -28.96
CA GLY A 479 0.92 -6.69 -29.57
C GLY A 479 0.50 -5.67 -30.64
N HIS A 480 1.48 -5.00 -31.27
CA HIS A 480 1.24 -4.17 -32.46
C HIS A 480 1.16 -5.05 -33.73
N PRO A 481 0.21 -4.81 -34.67
CA PRO A 481 0.36 -5.31 -36.02
C PRO A 481 1.54 -4.60 -36.71
N ALA A 482 2.36 -5.34 -37.46
CA ALA A 482 3.43 -4.74 -38.27
C ALA A 482 2.83 -3.79 -39.33
N PRO A 483 3.49 -2.65 -39.64
CA PRO A 483 2.98 -1.70 -40.63
C PRO A 483 2.76 -2.37 -42.00
N GLY A 484 1.56 -2.27 -42.55
CA GLY A 484 1.22 -2.74 -43.90
C GLY A 484 0.74 -4.20 -44.02
N ALA A 485 0.57 -4.94 -42.93
CA ALA A 485 -0.07 -6.24 -42.98
C ALA A 485 -1.60 -6.11 -43.09
N LEU A 486 -2.17 -6.43 -44.27
CA LEU A 486 -3.61 -6.65 -44.42
C LEU A 486 -4.07 -7.67 -43.37
N TRP A 487 -5.00 -7.27 -42.49
CA TRP A 487 -5.51 -8.06 -41.37
C TRP A 487 -6.09 -9.41 -41.85
N ARG A 488 -5.24 -10.45 -41.90
CA ARG A 488 -5.61 -11.81 -42.30
C ARG A 488 -5.44 -12.75 -41.10
N PRO A 489 -6.47 -13.51 -40.70
CA PRO A 489 -6.45 -14.36 -39.51
C PRO A 489 -5.46 -15.54 -39.57
N THR A 490 -4.66 -15.66 -40.63
CA THR A 490 -3.72 -16.77 -40.86
C THR A 490 -2.26 -16.44 -40.52
N THR A 491 -1.92 -15.19 -40.17
CA THR A 491 -0.54 -14.78 -39.82
C THR A 491 -0.31 -14.59 -38.31
N LEU A 492 -1.08 -15.30 -37.47
CA LEU A 492 -1.03 -15.25 -36.00
C LEU A 492 0.27 -15.80 -35.34
N ILE A 493 1.40 -15.93 -36.05
CA ILE A 493 2.60 -16.58 -35.46
C ILE A 493 3.95 -16.03 -35.98
N ALA A 494 4.02 -14.78 -36.47
CA ALA A 494 5.20 -14.37 -37.24
C ALA A 494 6.03 -13.16 -36.76
N ASN A 495 5.60 -12.32 -35.80
CA ASN A 495 6.48 -11.27 -35.26
C ASN A 495 6.27 -11.09 -33.75
N TRP A 496 7.04 -11.84 -32.96
CA TRP A 496 7.07 -11.83 -31.49
C TRP A 496 8.46 -11.38 -31.02
N ASP A 497 8.99 -10.28 -31.55
CA ASP A 497 10.28 -9.77 -31.08
C ASP A 497 10.14 -8.70 -29.97
N ASN A 498 8.96 -8.09 -29.78
CA ASN A 498 8.70 -7.14 -28.69
C ASN A 498 7.42 -7.53 -27.92
N THR A 499 7.57 -7.97 -26.66
CA THR A 499 6.49 -8.12 -25.68
C THR A 499 6.17 -6.76 -25.05
N CYS A 500 4.97 -6.57 -24.50
CA CYS A 500 4.62 -5.27 -23.89
C CYS A 500 5.54 -4.89 -22.71
N SER A 501 6.15 -5.89 -22.07
CA SER A 501 7.09 -5.72 -20.97
C SER A 501 8.48 -5.25 -21.42
N ASP A 502 8.86 -5.48 -22.67
CA ASP A 502 10.16 -5.10 -23.25
C ASP A 502 10.07 -3.81 -24.10
N ASP A 503 8.88 -3.23 -24.27
CA ASP A 503 8.64 -1.96 -24.97
C ASP A 503 8.90 -0.75 -24.06
N ALA A 504 10.12 -0.21 -24.11
CA ALA A 504 10.55 0.90 -23.26
C ALA A 504 9.75 2.21 -23.48
N PRO A 505 9.46 2.66 -24.72
CA PRO A 505 8.58 3.81 -24.95
C PRO A 505 7.17 3.63 -24.36
N PHE A 506 6.57 2.45 -24.52
CA PHE A 506 5.27 2.15 -23.96
C PHE A 506 5.28 2.26 -22.43
N ARG A 507 6.28 1.64 -21.78
CA ARG A 507 6.45 1.70 -20.32
C ARG A 507 6.67 3.13 -19.81
N ALA A 508 7.52 3.91 -20.47
CA ALA A 508 7.75 5.31 -20.10
C ALA A 508 6.47 6.17 -20.22
N GLY A 509 5.58 5.84 -21.17
CA GLY A 509 4.25 6.45 -21.29
C GLY A 509 3.37 6.17 -20.07
N ILE A 510 3.34 4.91 -19.62
CA ILE A 510 2.59 4.48 -18.44
C ILE A 510 3.14 5.13 -17.17
N ASP A 511 4.46 5.13 -16.99
CA ASP A 511 5.12 5.74 -15.83
C ASP A 511 4.74 7.22 -15.70
N ARG A 512 4.61 7.93 -16.82
CA ARG A 512 4.17 9.32 -16.84
C ARG A 512 2.71 9.48 -16.40
N LEU A 513 1.81 8.59 -16.86
CA LEU A 513 0.41 8.60 -16.46
C LEU A 513 0.27 8.33 -14.95
N VAL A 514 1.02 7.38 -14.41
CA VAL A 514 1.08 7.08 -12.97
C VAL A 514 1.63 8.29 -12.20
N THR A 515 2.65 8.97 -12.74
CA THR A 515 3.24 10.17 -12.09
C THR A 515 2.27 11.34 -12.00
N ASP A 516 1.39 11.52 -12.99
CA ASP A 516 0.40 12.61 -13.01
C ASP A 516 -0.87 12.28 -12.19
N LEU A 517 -1.06 11.02 -11.81
CA LEU A 517 -2.24 10.51 -11.11
C LEU A 517 -2.49 11.11 -9.70
N PRO A 518 -1.49 11.36 -8.83
CA PRO A 518 -1.73 11.82 -7.45
C PRO A 518 -2.60 13.08 -7.37
N ALA A 519 -2.37 14.06 -8.24
CA ALA A 519 -3.12 15.31 -8.23
C ALA A 519 -4.60 15.13 -8.59
N LYS A 520 -4.87 14.19 -9.51
CA LYS A 520 -6.23 13.81 -9.92
C LYS A 520 -6.96 13.10 -8.79
N LEU A 521 -6.33 12.07 -8.21
CA LEU A 521 -6.88 11.32 -7.08
C LEU A 521 -7.16 12.22 -5.88
N GLU A 522 -6.21 13.09 -5.51
CA GLU A 522 -6.37 14.02 -4.39
C GLU A 522 -7.61 14.91 -4.59
N ARG A 523 -7.79 15.45 -5.79
CA ARG A 523 -8.97 16.27 -6.10
C ARG A 523 -10.27 15.47 -6.01
N THR A 524 -10.33 14.30 -6.66
CA THR A 524 -11.54 13.47 -6.68
C THR A 524 -11.94 12.99 -5.28
N TYR A 525 -10.99 12.51 -4.48
CA TYR A 525 -11.26 12.08 -3.11
C TYR A 525 -11.80 13.22 -2.24
N ARG A 526 -11.26 14.44 -2.41
CA ARG A 526 -11.75 15.61 -1.70
C ARG A 526 -13.18 15.97 -2.08
N LEU A 527 -13.52 15.95 -3.37
CA LEU A 527 -14.88 16.27 -3.83
C LEU A 527 -15.91 15.27 -3.30
N VAL A 528 -15.64 13.97 -3.43
CA VAL A 528 -16.53 12.92 -2.91
C VAL A 528 -16.64 13.03 -1.38
N TYR A 529 -15.52 13.23 -0.68
CA TYR A 529 -15.52 13.38 0.77
C TYR A 529 -16.30 14.61 1.23
N ASP A 530 -16.10 15.76 0.59
CA ASP A 530 -16.73 17.02 0.95
C ASP A 530 -18.25 16.94 0.72
N GLU A 531 -18.72 16.22 -0.31
CA GLU A 531 -20.15 15.98 -0.53
C GLU A 531 -20.74 14.95 0.45
N LEU A 532 -20.03 13.87 0.77
CA LEU A 532 -20.42 12.95 1.86
C LEU A 532 -20.60 13.69 3.20
N ASN A 533 -19.76 14.70 3.42
CA ASN A 533 -19.64 15.44 4.67
C ASN A 533 -20.06 16.90 4.58
N ARG A 534 -20.99 17.21 3.67
CA ARG A 534 -21.67 18.49 3.63
C ARG A 534 -22.29 18.78 4.99
N ALA A 535 -22.25 20.03 5.42
CA ALA A 535 -22.50 20.37 6.83
C ALA A 535 -23.89 19.97 7.33
N ASP A 536 -24.91 20.03 6.46
CA ASP A 536 -26.27 19.57 6.71
C ASP A 536 -26.34 18.05 6.94
N PHE A 537 -25.60 17.25 6.16
CA PHE A 537 -25.52 15.81 6.39
C PHE A 537 -24.73 15.46 7.66
N VAL A 538 -23.72 16.26 8.00
CA VAL A 538 -23.00 16.09 9.29
C VAL A 538 -23.93 16.39 10.46
N GLU A 539 -24.76 17.43 10.35
CA GLU A 539 -25.78 17.76 11.35
C GLU A 539 -26.83 16.65 11.48
N GLU A 540 -27.33 16.12 10.36
CA GLU A 540 -28.26 14.98 10.34
C GLU A 540 -27.67 13.73 11.05
N ARG A 541 -26.35 13.53 10.94
CA ARG A 541 -25.61 12.48 11.66
C ARG A 541 -25.26 12.81 13.11
N GLY A 542 -25.82 13.89 13.67
CA GLY A 542 -25.55 14.32 15.04
C GLY A 542 -24.11 14.80 15.25
N GLY A 543 -23.56 15.52 14.26
CA GLY A 543 -22.19 16.03 14.28
C GLY A 543 -21.12 15.03 13.83
N LYS A 544 -21.50 13.80 13.42
CA LYS A 544 -20.57 12.76 13.01
C LYS A 544 -20.22 12.86 11.52
N VAL A 545 -18.93 12.87 11.24
CA VAL A 545 -18.35 12.85 9.90
C VAL A 545 -18.31 11.40 9.38
N ALA A 546 -18.85 11.17 8.20
CA ALA A 546 -18.82 9.88 7.51
C ALA A 546 -17.40 9.61 6.94
N PRO A 547 -16.78 8.45 7.21
CA PRO A 547 -15.51 8.09 6.61
C PRO A 547 -15.65 7.74 5.13
N LEU A 548 -14.58 8.00 4.35
CA LEU A 548 -14.43 7.53 2.97
C LEU A 548 -13.37 6.41 2.94
N TYR A 549 -13.77 5.20 2.55
CA TYR A 549 -12.88 4.06 2.39
C TYR A 549 -12.47 3.94 0.93
N ILE A 550 -11.16 4.06 0.67
CA ILE A 550 -10.59 3.85 -0.66
C ILE A 550 -10.26 2.37 -0.82
N ILE A 551 -10.81 1.76 -1.87
CA ILE A 551 -10.64 0.35 -2.23
C ILE A 551 -9.61 0.31 -3.37
N PRO A 552 -8.38 -0.19 -3.13
CA PRO A 552 -7.40 -0.38 -4.19
C PRO A 552 -7.79 -1.57 -5.07
N TYR A 553 -7.05 -1.80 -6.15
CA TYR A 553 -7.33 -2.91 -7.07
C TYR A 553 -6.65 -4.20 -6.61
N PRO A 554 -7.33 -5.36 -6.67
CA PRO A 554 -6.72 -6.65 -6.40
C PRO A 554 -5.68 -7.01 -7.47
N GLN A 555 -4.66 -7.79 -7.08
CA GLN A 555 -3.66 -8.28 -8.03
C GLN A 555 -4.29 -9.23 -9.07
N PRO A 556 -4.23 -8.90 -10.37
CA PRO A 556 -4.94 -9.65 -11.38
C PRO A 556 -4.25 -10.97 -11.76
N PHE A 557 -2.95 -11.09 -11.46
CA PHE A 557 -2.14 -12.26 -11.80
C PHE A 557 -1.50 -12.88 -10.56
N PRO A 558 -1.15 -14.19 -10.60
CA PRO A 558 -0.35 -14.77 -9.52
C PRO A 558 1.07 -14.20 -9.56
N GLU A 559 1.90 -14.55 -8.57
CA GLU A 559 3.33 -14.20 -8.61
C GLU A 559 3.97 -14.65 -9.93
N ALA A 560 4.90 -13.86 -10.47
CA ALA A 560 5.48 -14.09 -11.79
C ALA A 560 6.15 -15.48 -11.97
N GLN A 561 6.60 -16.10 -10.89
CA GLN A 561 7.11 -17.48 -10.92
C GLN A 561 6.05 -18.52 -11.33
N PHE A 562 4.77 -18.19 -11.21
CA PHE A 562 3.63 -19.01 -11.61
C PHE A 562 3.00 -18.58 -12.94
N ALA A 563 3.65 -17.67 -13.69
CA ALA A 563 3.15 -17.16 -14.97
C ALA A 563 2.89 -18.26 -16.01
N SER A 564 3.50 -19.44 -15.89
CA SER A 564 3.19 -20.60 -16.75
C SER A 564 1.72 -21.07 -16.69
N ARG A 565 0.94 -20.58 -15.72
CA ARG A 565 -0.50 -20.82 -15.59
C ARG A 565 -1.34 -19.84 -16.42
N CYS A 566 -0.76 -18.71 -16.82
CA CYS A 566 -1.43 -17.66 -17.58
C CYS A 566 -1.27 -17.92 -19.08
N SER A 567 -2.34 -18.36 -19.73
CA SER A 567 -2.34 -18.46 -21.19
C SER A 567 -2.36 -17.05 -21.79
N GLY A 568 -1.45 -16.76 -22.73
CA GLY A 568 -1.39 -15.46 -23.41
C GLY A 568 -0.51 -14.40 -22.74
N PHE A 569 0.09 -14.68 -21.59
CA PHE A 569 1.07 -13.79 -20.94
C PHE A 569 2.34 -14.57 -20.58
N ASP A 570 3.49 -13.98 -20.83
CA ASP A 570 4.76 -14.53 -20.36
C ASP A 570 5.12 -14.08 -18.93
N ARG A 571 6.23 -14.60 -18.41
CA ARG A 571 6.70 -14.27 -17.05
C ARG A 571 7.03 -12.80 -16.84
N ARG A 572 7.58 -12.13 -17.86
CA ARG A 572 7.93 -10.70 -17.79
C ARG A 572 6.68 -9.84 -17.87
N GLU A 573 5.68 -10.23 -18.64
CA GLU A 573 4.41 -9.53 -18.75
C GLU A 573 3.58 -9.65 -17.46
N VAL A 574 3.54 -10.85 -16.86
CA VAL A 574 2.93 -11.03 -15.53
C VAL A 574 3.66 -10.21 -14.47
N ALA A 575 5.00 -10.19 -14.49
CA ALA A 575 5.77 -9.36 -13.57
C ALA A 575 5.45 -7.87 -13.76
N PHE A 576 5.46 -7.40 -15.01
CA PHE A 576 5.14 -6.02 -15.35
C PHE A 576 3.72 -5.61 -14.92
N ALA A 577 2.72 -6.46 -15.15
CA ALA A 577 1.34 -6.19 -14.73
C ALA A 577 1.21 -6.10 -13.21
N ASN A 578 1.87 -7.00 -12.48
CA ASN A 578 1.88 -6.96 -11.01
C ASN A 578 2.59 -5.70 -10.49
N ASP A 579 3.74 -5.34 -11.09
CA ASP A 579 4.50 -4.13 -10.76
C ASP A 579 3.67 -2.85 -11.01
N LEU A 580 2.89 -2.82 -12.10
CA LEU A 580 2.00 -1.70 -12.41
C LEU A 580 0.89 -1.52 -11.37
N VAL A 581 0.26 -2.62 -10.94
CA VAL A 581 -0.76 -2.58 -9.88
C VAL A 581 -0.14 -2.16 -8.54
N ASP A 582 1.08 -2.62 -8.26
CA ASP A 582 1.87 -2.20 -7.10
C ASP A 582 2.19 -0.69 -7.12
N ASP A 583 2.55 -0.13 -8.29
CA ASP A 583 2.81 1.31 -8.44
C ASP A 583 1.54 2.15 -8.28
N LEU A 584 0.41 1.65 -8.79
CA LEU A 584 -0.90 2.27 -8.60
C LEU A 584 -1.31 2.28 -7.12
N ASP A 585 -1.18 1.16 -6.43
CA ASP A 585 -1.50 1.05 -4.99
C ASP A 585 -0.63 1.98 -4.15
N ARG A 586 0.68 2.01 -4.38
CA ARG A 586 1.60 2.98 -3.74
C ARG A 586 1.19 4.43 -3.98
N THR A 587 0.71 4.74 -5.18
CA THR A 587 0.25 6.10 -5.54
C THR A 587 -1.03 6.48 -4.79
N ILE A 588 -1.98 5.55 -4.70
CA ILE A 588 -3.21 5.71 -3.93
C ILE A 588 -2.87 5.87 -2.44
N GLU A 589 -2.04 5.01 -1.87
CA GLU A 589 -1.63 5.03 -0.47
C GLU A 589 -1.00 6.36 -0.07
N LYS A 590 -0.07 6.88 -0.87
CA LYS A 590 0.56 8.19 -0.64
C LYS A 590 -0.48 9.31 -0.64
N THR A 591 -1.45 9.24 -1.55
CA THR A 591 -2.51 10.26 -1.69
C THR A 591 -3.46 10.23 -0.50
N VAL A 592 -3.91 9.04 -0.08
CA VAL A 592 -4.76 8.84 1.11
C VAL A 592 -4.03 9.32 2.37
N SER A 593 -2.77 8.91 2.55
CA SER A 593 -1.94 9.33 3.68
C SER A 593 -1.77 10.85 3.74
N LYS A 594 -1.62 11.51 2.59
CA LYS A 594 -1.56 12.97 2.51
C LYS A 594 -2.87 13.62 2.98
N LEU A 595 -4.02 13.12 2.52
CA LEU A 595 -5.32 13.65 2.89
C LEU A 595 -5.66 13.40 4.37
N GLN A 596 -5.31 12.22 4.91
CA GLN A 596 -5.42 11.92 6.34
C GLN A 596 -4.68 12.94 7.20
N LYS A 597 -3.43 13.28 6.83
CA LYS A 597 -2.63 14.31 7.51
C LYS A 597 -3.25 15.72 7.43
N GLN A 598 -4.06 15.98 6.40
CA GLN A 598 -4.83 17.22 6.25
C GLN A 598 -6.18 17.20 7.00
N GLY A 599 -6.46 16.16 7.79
CA GLY A 599 -7.66 16.05 8.62
C GLY A 599 -8.88 15.45 7.91
N TYR A 600 -8.72 14.87 6.72
CA TYR A 600 -9.78 14.12 6.05
C TYR A 600 -9.94 12.74 6.70
N ARG A 601 -11.17 12.35 7.02
CA ARG A 601 -11.50 11.01 7.56
C ARG A 601 -11.55 9.95 6.45
N ILE A 602 -10.41 9.69 5.83
CA ILE A 602 -10.26 8.79 4.70
C ILE A 602 -9.30 7.65 5.06
N ALA A 603 -9.50 6.43 4.56
CA ALA A 603 -8.55 5.33 4.79
C ALA A 603 -8.47 4.40 3.58
N LEU A 604 -7.29 3.79 3.39
CA LEU A 604 -7.03 2.80 2.35
C LEU A 604 -7.27 1.39 2.90
N VAL A 605 -8.06 0.58 2.21
CA VAL A 605 -8.25 -0.84 2.51
C VAL A 605 -7.11 -1.66 1.88
N THR A 606 -5.93 -1.57 2.50
CA THR A 606 -4.65 -2.08 1.97
C THR A 606 -4.61 -3.59 1.69
N THR A 607 -5.50 -4.36 2.31
CA THR A 607 -5.53 -5.83 2.14
C THR A 607 -6.18 -6.28 0.82
N ILE A 608 -6.94 -5.41 0.15
CA ILE A 608 -7.66 -5.75 -1.09
C ILE A 608 -6.70 -6.17 -2.20
N GLN A 609 -5.52 -5.55 -2.26
CA GLN A 609 -4.48 -5.89 -3.22
C GLN A 609 -4.16 -7.40 -3.22
N GLY A 610 -4.13 -8.03 -2.05
CA GLY A 610 -3.85 -9.45 -1.88
C GLY A 610 -5.09 -10.36 -1.91
N ALA A 611 -6.30 -9.82 -2.05
CA ALA A 611 -7.54 -10.57 -1.84
C ALA A 611 -7.66 -11.82 -2.72
N PHE A 612 -7.07 -11.81 -3.92
CA PHE A 612 -7.16 -12.90 -4.89
C PHE A 612 -5.90 -13.79 -4.93
N LEU A 613 -4.86 -13.40 -4.17
CA LEU A 613 -3.62 -14.15 -4.09
C LEU A 613 -3.72 -15.31 -3.10
N PRO A 614 -2.99 -16.42 -3.35
CA PRO A 614 -2.07 -16.62 -4.47
C PRO A 614 -2.70 -17.28 -5.70
N ASP A 615 -3.90 -17.87 -5.58
CA ASP A 615 -4.40 -18.84 -6.55
C ASP A 615 -5.80 -18.54 -7.09
N ASN A 616 -6.45 -17.45 -6.66
CA ASN A 616 -7.79 -17.06 -7.10
C ASN A 616 -7.76 -15.91 -8.12
N THR A 617 -6.62 -15.69 -8.75
CA THR A 617 -6.41 -14.64 -9.76
C THR A 617 -7.02 -15.01 -11.12
N ALA A 618 -6.74 -14.25 -12.18
CA ALA A 618 -7.21 -14.55 -13.54
C ALA A 618 -6.52 -15.79 -14.14
N CYS A 619 -5.49 -16.31 -13.46
CA CYS A 619 -4.79 -17.54 -13.81
C CYS A 619 -4.76 -18.52 -12.62
N PRO A 620 -5.91 -19.04 -12.21
CA PRO A 620 -5.98 -19.92 -11.05
C PRO A 620 -5.28 -21.25 -11.29
N ARG A 621 -4.99 -22.00 -10.22
CA ARG A 621 -4.66 -23.43 -10.37
C ARG A 621 -5.89 -24.18 -10.85
N LYS A 622 -5.70 -25.31 -11.53
CA LYS A 622 -6.80 -26.17 -12.04
C LYS A 622 -7.84 -26.59 -10.99
N GLN A 623 -7.51 -26.54 -9.70
CA GLN A 623 -8.40 -26.90 -8.59
C GLN A 623 -8.86 -25.68 -7.76
N ALA A 624 -8.44 -24.47 -8.10
CA ALA A 624 -8.83 -23.24 -7.42
C ALA A 624 -10.00 -22.57 -8.16
N THR A 625 -10.86 -21.88 -7.42
CA THR A 625 -11.96 -21.09 -7.98
C THR A 625 -11.44 -19.70 -8.37
N PRO A 626 -11.51 -19.27 -9.63
CA PRO A 626 -11.12 -17.91 -10.00
C PRO A 626 -12.03 -16.88 -9.32
N PHE A 627 -11.46 -15.80 -8.80
CA PHE A 627 -12.20 -14.62 -8.31
C PHE A 627 -12.28 -13.52 -9.36
N MET A 628 -11.61 -13.67 -10.50
CA MET A 628 -11.76 -12.80 -11.67
C MET A 628 -12.22 -13.58 -12.88
N ASN A 629 -12.85 -12.89 -13.82
CA ASN A 629 -13.20 -13.49 -15.10
C ASN A 629 -11.93 -13.87 -15.88
N GLU A 630 -11.81 -15.14 -16.25
CA GLU A 630 -10.59 -15.75 -16.78
C GLU A 630 -10.22 -15.29 -18.20
N VAL A 631 -8.92 -15.42 -18.50
CA VAL A 631 -8.34 -15.23 -19.83
C VAL A 631 -8.32 -16.55 -20.61
N ASP A 632 -9.47 -17.05 -21.07
CA ASP A 632 -9.47 -18.15 -22.04
C ASP A 632 -9.16 -17.62 -23.46
N VAL A 633 -7.95 -17.89 -23.93
CA VAL A 633 -7.41 -17.41 -25.22
C VAL A 633 -8.11 -18.04 -26.44
N VAL A 634 -8.85 -19.15 -26.30
CA VAL A 634 -9.51 -19.77 -27.46
C VAL A 634 -10.96 -19.32 -27.60
N THR A 635 -11.69 -19.23 -26.49
CA THR A 635 -13.11 -18.83 -26.50
C THR A 635 -13.27 -17.34 -26.26
N GLY A 636 -12.53 -16.77 -25.29
CA GLY A 636 -12.58 -15.36 -24.90
C GLY A 636 -11.96 -14.42 -25.94
N VAL A 637 -10.86 -14.80 -26.59
CA VAL A 637 -10.29 -14.00 -27.69
C VAL A 637 -11.17 -14.07 -28.94
N ALA A 638 -11.79 -15.20 -29.24
CA ALA A 638 -12.71 -15.32 -30.37
C ALA A 638 -13.99 -14.50 -30.18
N GLN A 639 -14.50 -14.43 -28.94
CA GLN A 639 -15.59 -13.55 -28.53
C GLN A 639 -15.16 -12.08 -28.58
N PHE A 640 -14.04 -11.72 -27.92
CA PHE A 640 -13.43 -10.40 -27.97
C PHE A 640 -13.19 -9.88 -29.39
N LEU A 641 -12.67 -10.70 -30.31
CA LEU A 641 -12.44 -10.32 -31.71
C LEU A 641 -13.75 -10.16 -32.51
N LYS A 642 -14.81 -10.89 -32.16
CA LYS A 642 -16.15 -10.69 -32.72
C LYS A 642 -16.74 -9.37 -32.26
N ASP A 643 -16.62 -9.04 -30.97
CA ASP A 643 -17.17 -7.83 -30.38
C ASP A 643 -16.36 -6.58 -30.75
N TRP A 644 -15.04 -6.72 -30.91
CA TRP A 644 -14.14 -5.68 -31.38
C TRP A 644 -14.45 -5.24 -32.82
N ARG A 645 -14.74 -6.19 -33.72
CA ARG A 645 -15.10 -5.92 -35.12
C ARG A 645 -16.46 -5.25 -35.30
N LEU A 646 -17.35 -5.37 -34.32
CA LEU A 646 -18.73 -4.87 -34.40
C LEU A 646 -18.98 -3.65 -33.50
N HIS A 647 -17.97 -3.22 -32.74
CA HIS A 647 -18.10 -2.19 -31.72
C HIS A 647 -19.24 -2.43 -30.70
N THR A 648 -19.59 -3.68 -30.44
CA THR A 648 -20.70 -4.06 -29.55
C THR A 648 -20.35 -3.92 -28.06
N ALA A 649 -21.39 -3.92 -27.21
CA ALA A 649 -21.38 -3.53 -25.80
C ALA A 649 -20.70 -4.53 -24.83
N GLU A 650 -20.29 -5.72 -25.26
CA GLU A 650 -19.81 -6.82 -24.39
C GLU A 650 -18.32 -6.72 -23.98
N ARG A 651 -17.72 -5.53 -24.01
CA ARG A 651 -16.25 -5.34 -23.98
C ARG A 651 -15.57 -5.48 -22.60
N GLN A 652 -16.31 -5.36 -21.51
CA GLN A 652 -15.72 -4.85 -20.26
C GLN A 652 -15.71 -5.83 -19.07
N GLU A 653 -16.16 -7.08 -19.21
CA GLU A 653 -16.16 -8.04 -18.08
C GLU A 653 -14.79 -8.70 -17.80
N PHE A 654 -13.82 -8.52 -18.70
CA PHE A 654 -12.49 -9.12 -18.64
C PHE A 654 -11.62 -8.51 -17.53
N MET A 655 -10.85 -9.34 -16.79
CA MET A 655 -9.96 -8.90 -15.71
C MET A 655 -10.64 -8.19 -14.53
N HIS A 656 -11.97 -8.21 -14.49
CA HIS A 656 -12.75 -7.73 -13.36
C HIS A 656 -13.07 -8.86 -12.38
N PRO A 657 -13.33 -8.54 -11.11
CA PRO A 657 -13.83 -9.51 -10.15
C PRO A 657 -15.15 -10.11 -10.64
N ASN A 658 -15.30 -11.42 -10.47
CA ASN A 658 -16.59 -12.08 -10.64
C ASN A 658 -17.38 -12.00 -9.31
N GLN A 659 -18.57 -12.62 -9.27
CA GLN A 659 -19.40 -12.62 -8.06
C GLN A 659 -18.64 -13.14 -6.81
N ASP A 660 -17.77 -14.15 -6.97
CA ASP A 660 -16.98 -14.68 -5.87
C ASP A 660 -15.83 -13.74 -5.48
N GLY A 661 -15.24 -13.02 -6.44
CA GLY A 661 -14.25 -11.99 -6.17
C GLY A 661 -14.79 -10.83 -5.35
N TYR A 662 -15.95 -10.27 -5.71
CA TYR A 662 -16.57 -9.21 -4.91
C TYR A 662 -17.01 -9.68 -3.51
N ALA A 663 -17.39 -10.96 -3.38
CA ALA A 663 -17.63 -11.56 -2.08
C ALA A 663 -16.33 -11.63 -1.25
N ALA A 664 -15.21 -12.01 -1.86
CA ALA A 664 -13.89 -12.05 -1.25
C ALA A 664 -13.36 -10.65 -0.89
N GLU A 665 -13.64 -9.62 -1.70
CA GLU A 665 -13.33 -8.23 -1.38
C GLU A 665 -14.13 -7.74 -0.19
N THR A 666 -15.44 -8.04 -0.12
CA THR A 666 -16.27 -7.72 1.05
C THR A 666 -15.70 -8.33 2.32
N ASP A 667 -15.38 -9.62 2.26
CA ASP A 667 -14.72 -10.37 3.32
C ASP A 667 -13.40 -9.73 3.76
N THR A 668 -12.59 -9.30 2.79
CA THR A 668 -11.31 -8.62 3.03
C THR A 668 -11.49 -7.26 3.70
N ILE A 669 -12.51 -6.48 3.33
CA ILE A 669 -12.87 -5.21 3.97
C ILE A 669 -13.26 -5.43 5.44
N LEU A 670 -14.07 -6.46 5.73
CA LEU A 670 -14.50 -6.77 7.09
C LEU A 670 -13.31 -7.17 7.97
N SER A 671 -12.46 -8.10 7.50
CA SER A 671 -11.25 -8.48 8.22
C SER A 671 -10.26 -7.33 8.42
N TRP A 672 -10.04 -6.49 7.41
CA TRP A 672 -9.19 -5.30 7.52
C TRP A 672 -9.66 -4.36 8.62
N SER A 673 -10.97 -4.14 8.72
CA SER A 673 -11.54 -3.20 9.68
C SER A 673 -11.30 -3.58 11.14
N VAL A 674 -11.11 -4.86 11.47
CA VAL A 674 -10.81 -5.33 12.84
C VAL A 674 -9.45 -4.82 13.33
N GLY A 675 -8.45 -4.81 12.44
CA GLY A 675 -7.08 -4.41 12.77
C GLY A 675 -6.81 -2.92 12.58
N ASN A 676 -7.74 -2.18 11.98
CA ASN A 676 -7.54 -0.78 11.62
C ASN A 676 -8.50 0.15 12.37
N THR A 677 -8.02 0.66 13.51
CA THR A 677 -8.73 1.60 14.37
C THR A 677 -8.27 3.05 14.17
N GLU A 678 -7.47 3.34 13.14
CA GLU A 678 -6.89 4.69 12.94
C GLU A 678 -7.98 5.76 12.83
N LEU A 679 -9.07 5.44 12.14
CA LEU A 679 -10.23 6.31 11.97
C LEU A 679 -11.16 6.37 13.20
N GLU A 680 -10.90 5.57 14.24
CA GLU A 680 -11.66 5.54 15.51
C GLU A 680 -11.08 6.51 16.55
N THR A 681 -9.90 7.07 16.29
CA THR A 681 -9.26 8.02 17.19
C THR A 681 -10.12 9.28 17.40
N ASP A 682 -10.17 9.76 18.65
CA ASP A 682 -10.91 10.96 19.05
C ASP A 682 -10.18 12.20 18.51
N ARG A 683 -10.48 12.54 17.26
CA ARG A 683 -9.90 13.65 16.50
C ARG A 683 -11.02 14.45 15.86
N THR A 684 -10.86 15.76 15.79
CA THR A 684 -11.77 16.62 15.02
C THR A 684 -11.48 16.47 13.53
N TRP A 685 -12.37 15.78 12.83
CA TRP A 685 -12.28 15.58 11.38
C TRP A 685 -12.80 16.79 10.62
N ARG A 686 -12.20 17.05 9.45
CA ARG A 686 -12.65 18.10 8.54
C ARG A 686 -14.07 17.83 8.07
N GLN A 687 -14.90 18.87 8.06
CA GLN A 687 -16.24 18.87 7.47
C GLN A 687 -16.19 19.53 6.08
N GLY A 688 -17.10 19.09 5.21
CA GLY A 688 -17.33 19.72 3.91
C GLY A 688 -17.96 21.11 4.05
N PRO A 689 -18.02 21.89 2.97
CA PRO A 689 -18.62 23.22 2.99
C PRO A 689 -20.11 23.17 3.38
N LYS A 690 -20.60 24.25 3.98
CA LYS A 690 -22.05 24.49 4.15
C LYS A 690 -22.66 24.82 2.80
N GLN A 691 -23.83 24.25 2.48
CA GLN A 691 -24.63 24.74 1.36
C GLN A 691 -25.03 26.19 1.66
N GLY A 692 -24.48 27.16 0.93
CA GLY A 692 -24.80 28.56 1.12
C GLY A 692 -26.20 28.86 0.62
N TRP A 693 -27.03 29.55 1.42
CA TRP A 693 -28.36 30.01 1.02
C TRP A 693 -28.34 31.17 -0.01
N LEU A 694 -27.26 31.25 -0.79
CA LEU A 694 -27.01 32.17 -1.89
C LEU A 694 -25.95 31.57 -2.83
N ASP A 695 -26.03 30.26 -3.11
CA ASP A 695 -25.34 29.67 -4.25
C ASP A 695 -26.22 29.80 -5.50
N LEU A 696 -26.23 31.00 -6.06
CA LEU A 696 -26.89 31.33 -7.33
C LEU A 696 -26.06 30.81 -8.54
N GLU A 697 -25.03 29.99 -8.36
CA GLU A 697 -24.35 29.33 -9.50
C GLU A 697 -25.04 28.02 -9.86
N GLY A 698 -25.40 27.17 -8.88
CA GLY A 698 -26.08 25.89 -9.14
C GLY A 698 -27.54 26.01 -9.63
N ALA A 699 -28.28 27.01 -9.12
CA ALA A 699 -29.67 27.25 -9.54
C ALA A 699 -29.78 27.84 -10.96
N PHE A 700 -28.73 28.53 -11.43
CA PHE A 700 -28.70 29.12 -12.77
C PHE A 700 -28.08 28.20 -13.81
N ASP A 701 -27.24 27.23 -13.43
CA ASP A 701 -26.72 26.21 -14.36
C ASP A 701 -27.85 25.33 -14.92
N THR A 702 -28.85 25.02 -14.08
CA THR A 702 -30.06 24.27 -14.49
C THR A 702 -30.92 25.03 -15.51
N VAL A 703 -30.95 26.38 -15.46
CA VAL A 703 -31.71 27.23 -16.39
C VAL A 703 -30.89 27.61 -17.63
N ALA A 704 -29.57 27.75 -17.49
CA ALA A 704 -28.64 27.95 -18.61
C ALA A 704 -28.57 26.73 -19.54
N ARG A 705 -28.70 25.51 -18.99
CA ARG A 705 -28.83 24.25 -19.75
C ARG A 705 -30.06 24.20 -20.67
N ALA A 706 -31.10 25.00 -20.41
CA ALA A 706 -32.33 25.01 -21.20
C ALA A 706 -32.26 25.91 -22.46
N ILE A 707 -31.21 26.73 -22.62
CA ILE A 707 -31.10 27.69 -23.73
C ILE A 707 -29.68 27.68 -24.30
N THR A 708 -29.28 26.57 -24.91
CA THR A 708 -28.07 26.55 -25.77
C THR A 708 -28.45 26.05 -27.16
N VAL A 709 -28.51 26.99 -28.10
CA VAL A 709 -28.49 26.68 -29.54
C VAL A 709 -27.05 26.36 -29.90
N THR A 710 -26.78 25.12 -30.28
CA THR A 710 -25.47 24.63 -30.71
C THR A 710 -25.04 25.36 -31.99
N PRO A 711 -23.91 26.10 -32.01
CA PRO A 711 -23.28 26.53 -33.26
C PRO A 711 -22.61 25.34 -33.95
N PRO A 712 -22.37 25.39 -35.28
CA PRO A 712 -21.73 24.28 -36.01
C PRO A 712 -20.33 23.98 -35.45
N ALA A 713 -19.97 22.69 -35.47
CA ALA A 713 -18.69 22.18 -34.97
C ALA A 713 -17.51 22.86 -35.67
N ALA A 714 -16.57 23.36 -34.88
CA ALA A 714 -15.29 23.84 -35.40
C ALA A 714 -14.33 22.64 -35.53
N SER A 715 -13.60 22.55 -36.64
CA SER A 715 -12.62 21.48 -36.89
C SER A 715 -11.19 22.04 -36.95
N ALA A 716 -10.26 21.35 -36.28
CA ALA A 716 -8.83 21.61 -36.31
C ALA A 716 -8.07 20.41 -36.88
N ARG A 717 -6.79 20.56 -37.21
CA ARG A 717 -5.96 19.46 -37.73
C ARG A 717 -4.58 19.46 -37.08
N TYR A 718 -4.12 18.29 -36.65
CA TYR A 718 -2.79 18.04 -36.09
C TYR A 718 -1.97 17.14 -37.02
N ASP A 719 -0.74 17.58 -37.34
CA ASP A 719 0.23 16.77 -38.09
C ASP A 719 1.30 16.25 -37.12
N ALA A 720 1.37 14.93 -36.94
CA ALA A 720 2.29 14.32 -35.97
C ALA A 720 3.76 14.34 -36.44
N SER A 721 4.03 14.21 -37.74
CA SER A 721 5.40 14.35 -38.26
C SER A 721 5.90 15.79 -38.17
N ALA A 722 5.05 16.78 -38.47
CA ALA A 722 5.38 18.19 -38.38
C ALA A 722 5.25 18.78 -36.97
N ARG A 723 4.65 18.03 -36.02
CA ARG A 723 4.40 18.43 -34.63
C ARG A 723 3.65 19.75 -34.49
N SER A 724 2.74 20.03 -35.43
CA SER A 724 2.10 21.33 -35.56
C SER A 724 0.60 21.21 -35.81
N PHE A 725 -0.11 22.25 -35.40
CA PHE A 725 -1.56 22.36 -35.58
C PHE A 725 -1.91 23.35 -36.67
N THR A 726 -3.05 23.12 -37.32
CA THR A 726 -3.68 24.02 -38.29
C THR A 726 -5.17 24.14 -38.01
N ASN A 727 -5.77 25.28 -38.38
CA ASN A 727 -7.21 25.57 -38.21
C ASN A 727 -7.75 25.48 -36.78
N VAL A 728 -6.91 25.77 -35.78
CA VAL A 728 -7.34 25.74 -34.38
C VAL A 728 -8.23 26.96 -34.08
N PRO A 729 -9.45 26.78 -33.53
CA PRO A 729 -10.31 27.90 -33.19
C PRO A 729 -9.67 28.78 -32.12
N SER A 730 -9.75 30.11 -32.30
CA SER A 730 -9.16 31.08 -31.38
C SER A 730 -10.00 31.36 -30.13
N ASP A 731 -11.29 31.05 -30.15
CA ASP A 731 -12.26 31.49 -29.13
C ASP A 731 -13.10 30.32 -28.57
N LEU A 732 -12.43 29.41 -27.86
CA LEU A 732 -13.11 28.26 -27.25
C LEU A 732 -13.73 28.61 -25.90
N ARG A 733 -14.87 27.99 -25.58
CA ARG A 733 -15.51 28.12 -24.26
C ARG A 733 -15.40 26.83 -23.47
N GLY A 734 -15.38 26.94 -22.14
CA GLY A 734 -15.53 25.76 -21.28
C GLY A 734 -16.81 25.00 -21.63
N GLY A 735 -16.69 23.68 -21.83
CA GLY A 735 -17.76 22.78 -22.28
C GLY A 735 -17.94 22.70 -23.80
N GLN A 736 -17.13 23.40 -24.59
CA GLN A 736 -17.17 23.31 -26.05
C GLN A 736 -16.29 22.16 -26.54
N SER A 737 -16.83 21.40 -27.51
CA SER A 737 -16.10 20.34 -28.21
C SER A 737 -15.59 20.82 -29.57
N VAL A 738 -14.40 20.35 -29.94
CA VAL A 738 -13.71 20.63 -31.21
C VAL A 738 -13.30 19.30 -31.81
N GLU A 739 -13.59 19.09 -33.09
CA GLU A 739 -13.11 17.91 -33.80
C GLU A 739 -11.69 18.16 -34.30
N VAL A 740 -10.77 17.22 -34.08
CA VAL A 740 -9.37 17.35 -34.47
C VAL A 740 -8.93 16.18 -35.34
N ASP A 741 -8.68 16.48 -36.61
CA ASP A 741 -8.11 15.55 -37.56
C ASP A 741 -6.61 15.37 -37.31
N VAL A 742 -6.19 14.19 -36.90
CA VAL A 742 -4.80 13.77 -36.82
C VAL A 742 -4.37 13.21 -38.17
N VAL A 743 -3.18 13.60 -38.62
CA VAL A 743 -2.55 13.06 -39.84
C VAL A 743 -1.06 12.81 -39.61
N ASN A 744 -0.49 11.95 -40.46
CA ASN A 744 0.93 11.60 -40.43
C ASN A 744 1.40 11.05 -39.07
N ALA A 745 0.50 10.36 -38.36
CA ALA A 745 0.82 9.68 -37.12
C ALA A 745 1.09 8.19 -37.40
N ALA A 746 1.79 7.50 -36.48
CA ALA A 746 2.03 6.07 -36.60
C ALA A 746 0.68 5.32 -36.65
N PRO A 747 0.41 4.52 -37.69
CA PRO A 747 -0.80 3.70 -37.78
C PRO A 747 -0.98 2.80 -36.55
N GLY A 748 -2.20 2.75 -36.02
CA GLY A 748 -2.55 1.98 -34.82
C GLY A 748 -2.03 2.56 -33.50
N SER A 749 -1.29 3.68 -33.52
CA SER A 749 -0.80 4.33 -32.31
C SER A 749 -1.86 5.24 -31.68
N PRO A 750 -1.86 5.39 -30.33
CA PRO A 750 -2.72 6.37 -29.68
C PRO A 750 -2.13 7.78 -29.82
N VAL A 751 -3.00 8.74 -30.11
CA VAL A 751 -2.71 10.17 -30.01
C VAL A 751 -3.58 10.76 -28.91
N LEU A 752 -2.92 11.33 -27.91
CA LEU A 752 -3.50 11.85 -26.68
C LEU A 752 -3.47 13.38 -26.69
N PHE A 753 -4.62 14.00 -26.48
CA PHE A 753 -4.76 15.44 -26.34
C PHE A 753 -4.95 15.79 -24.87
N SER A 754 -4.10 16.67 -24.35
CA SER A 754 -4.15 17.12 -22.96
C SER A 754 -4.07 18.63 -22.86
N LEU A 755 -4.72 19.21 -21.86
CA LEU A 755 -4.58 20.63 -21.55
C LEU A 755 -3.50 20.81 -20.48
N ALA A 756 -2.33 21.35 -20.86
CA ALA A 756 -1.16 21.41 -19.99
C ALA A 756 -1.36 22.26 -18.73
N SER A 757 -2.28 23.23 -18.76
CA SER A 757 -2.60 24.07 -17.60
C SER A 757 -3.38 23.34 -16.50
N THR A 758 -4.05 22.24 -16.84
CA THR A 758 -4.90 21.45 -15.91
C THR A 758 -4.51 19.97 -15.88
N SER A 759 -3.47 19.57 -16.64
CA SER A 759 -3.04 18.18 -16.86
C SER A 759 -4.18 17.20 -17.11
N THR A 760 -5.22 17.67 -17.81
CA THR A 760 -6.44 16.90 -18.09
C THR A 760 -6.35 16.31 -19.50
N LEU A 761 -6.62 15.02 -19.66
CA LEU A 761 -6.82 14.43 -20.98
C LEU A 761 -8.16 14.94 -21.51
N VAL A 762 -8.12 15.65 -22.63
CA VAL A 762 -9.28 16.32 -23.23
C VAL A 762 -9.77 15.64 -24.51
N GLY A 763 -9.01 14.68 -25.05
CA GLY A 763 -9.40 13.85 -26.19
C GLY A 763 -8.36 12.76 -26.50
N ARG A 764 -8.78 11.72 -27.21
CA ARG A 764 -7.91 10.62 -27.67
C ARG A 764 -8.40 10.13 -29.03
N VAL A 765 -7.47 9.67 -29.87
CA VAL A 765 -7.78 8.90 -31.07
C VAL A 765 -6.78 7.78 -31.28
N ILE A 766 -7.25 6.67 -31.85
CA ILE A 766 -6.38 5.64 -32.41
C ILE A 766 -6.26 5.91 -33.91
N VAL A 767 -5.03 6.04 -34.37
CA VAL A 767 -4.72 6.38 -35.77
C VAL A 767 -5.03 5.18 -36.67
N ALA A 768 -5.79 5.41 -37.73
CA ALA A 768 -6.15 4.42 -38.75
C ALA A 768 -4.93 4.00 -39.59
N ASP A 769 -5.11 2.94 -40.39
CA ASP A 769 -4.05 2.33 -41.20
C ASP A 769 -3.39 3.29 -42.21
N ASP A 770 -4.08 4.38 -42.58
CA ASP A 770 -3.57 5.42 -43.48
C ASP A 770 -2.79 6.53 -42.75
N GLY A 771 -2.58 6.40 -41.44
CA GLY A 771 -1.89 7.38 -40.62
C GLY A 771 -2.75 8.59 -40.24
N SER A 772 -4.08 8.50 -40.43
CA SER A 772 -5.04 9.54 -40.06
C SER A 772 -6.02 9.11 -38.96
N GLY A 773 -6.65 10.05 -38.26
CA GLY A 773 -7.70 9.76 -37.28
C GLY A 773 -8.44 11.04 -36.90
N SER A 774 -9.65 10.95 -36.37
CA SER A 774 -10.37 12.10 -35.82
C SER A 774 -10.60 11.93 -34.32
N ALA A 775 -10.25 12.96 -33.54
CA ALA A 775 -10.48 13.03 -32.10
C ALA A 775 -11.43 14.18 -31.76
N THR A 776 -12.47 13.92 -30.98
CA THR A 776 -13.25 15.00 -30.36
C THR A 776 -12.53 15.46 -29.10
N ILE A 777 -12.15 16.72 -29.05
CA ILE A 777 -11.54 17.36 -27.88
C ILE A 777 -12.58 18.23 -27.18
N THR A 778 -12.85 17.96 -25.91
CA THR A 778 -13.78 18.77 -25.10
C THR A 778 -13.01 19.60 -24.08
N ILE A 779 -13.15 20.92 -24.15
CA ILE A 779 -12.55 21.83 -23.16
C ILE A 779 -13.36 21.71 -21.87
N PRO A 780 -12.76 21.39 -20.70
CA PRO A 780 -13.50 21.28 -19.44
C PRO A 780 -14.26 22.57 -19.11
N ARG A 781 -15.49 22.46 -18.58
CA ARG A 781 -16.33 23.63 -18.25
C ARG A 781 -15.70 24.52 -17.18
N THR A 782 -14.89 23.91 -16.31
CA THR A 782 -14.16 24.56 -15.22
C THR A 782 -12.82 25.18 -15.64
N THR A 783 -12.47 25.16 -16.94
CA THR A 783 -11.24 25.80 -17.44
C THR A 783 -11.33 27.31 -17.23
N ALA A 784 -10.36 27.89 -16.51
CA ALA A 784 -10.30 29.32 -16.27
C ALA A 784 -10.31 30.12 -17.58
N ALA A 785 -10.82 31.35 -17.59
CA ALA A 785 -10.71 32.20 -18.77
C ALA A 785 -9.26 32.71 -18.91
N GLY A 786 -8.72 32.69 -20.12
CA GLY A 786 -7.35 33.12 -20.40
C GLY A 786 -6.60 32.18 -21.35
N GLY A 787 -5.28 32.33 -21.38
CA GLY A 787 -4.40 31.53 -22.25
C GLY A 787 -4.07 30.17 -21.63
N HIS A 788 -4.28 29.12 -22.41
CA HIS A 788 -3.98 27.73 -22.10
C HIS A 788 -3.10 27.12 -23.18
N ARG A 789 -2.66 25.89 -22.96
CA ARG A 789 -1.83 25.16 -23.92
C ARG A 789 -2.36 23.75 -24.12
N LEU A 790 -2.86 23.47 -25.31
CA LEU A 790 -3.15 22.12 -25.76
C LEU A 790 -1.83 21.42 -26.06
N THR A 791 -1.64 20.22 -25.53
CA THR A 791 -0.47 19.38 -25.75
C THR A 791 -0.93 18.07 -26.34
N VAL A 792 -0.25 17.64 -27.39
CA VAL A 792 -0.48 16.36 -28.05
C VAL A 792 0.72 15.48 -27.84
N LEU A 793 0.44 14.26 -27.43
CA LEU A 793 1.40 13.17 -27.29
C LEU A 793 0.98 12.06 -28.23
N GLY A 794 1.86 11.67 -29.15
CA GLY A 794 1.63 10.59 -30.08
C GLY A 794 2.94 10.13 -30.70
N PHE A 795 2.85 9.40 -31.80
CA PHE A 795 4.01 8.94 -32.55
C PHE A 795 3.87 9.38 -34.01
N ASP A 796 4.97 9.82 -34.63
CA ASP A 796 4.99 10.12 -36.07
C ASP A 796 4.99 8.82 -36.91
N GLN A 797 4.86 8.92 -38.23
CA GLN A 797 4.84 7.75 -39.13
C GLN A 797 6.06 6.83 -39.00
N ASP A 798 7.19 7.34 -38.51
CA ASP A 798 8.43 6.59 -38.31
C ASP A 798 8.50 5.92 -36.92
N GLY A 799 7.46 6.10 -36.09
CA GLY A 799 7.37 5.55 -34.74
C GLY A 799 8.15 6.36 -33.69
N ASN A 800 8.65 7.55 -34.04
CA ASN A 800 9.31 8.41 -33.06
C ASN A 800 8.27 9.16 -32.23
N PRO A 801 8.54 9.43 -30.94
CA PRO A 801 7.65 10.22 -30.12
C PRO A 801 7.48 11.63 -30.71
N SER A 802 6.22 11.99 -30.95
CA SER A 802 5.77 13.28 -31.45
C SER A 802 5.06 14.04 -30.34
N VAL A 803 5.63 15.19 -29.97
CA VAL A 803 5.02 16.11 -29.02
C VAL A 803 4.74 17.43 -29.71
N GLY A 804 3.47 17.77 -29.81
CA GLY A 804 3.00 19.04 -30.36
C GLY A 804 2.35 19.89 -29.29
N THR A 805 2.47 21.22 -29.40
CA THR A 805 1.78 22.14 -28.49
C THR A 805 1.15 23.29 -29.25
N GLN A 806 -0.03 23.70 -28.81
CA GLN A 806 -0.79 24.80 -29.39
C GLN A 806 -1.34 25.71 -28.29
N PRO A 807 -1.09 27.03 -28.35
CA PRO A 807 -1.79 28.00 -27.53
C PRO A 807 -3.30 28.00 -27.83
N LEU A 808 -4.10 28.03 -26.78
CA LEU A 808 -5.55 28.14 -26.84
C LEU A 808 -6.01 29.27 -25.93
N ASP A 809 -6.88 30.15 -26.41
CA ASP A 809 -7.55 31.12 -25.55
C ASP A 809 -8.96 30.63 -25.21
N VAL A 810 -9.24 30.58 -23.90
CA VAL A 810 -10.57 30.22 -23.40
C VAL A 810 -11.32 31.52 -23.06
N ALA A 811 -12.38 31.78 -23.83
CA ALA A 811 -13.16 33.01 -23.75
C ALA A 811 -13.99 33.08 -22.46
N ARG A 812 -14.06 34.28 -21.87
CA ARG A 812 -14.88 34.57 -20.68
C ARG A 812 -16.36 34.53 -21.07
N ALA A 813 -17.18 33.78 -20.33
CA ALA A 813 -18.62 33.93 -20.42
C ALA A 813 -18.99 35.40 -20.08
N LEU A 814 -19.84 36.04 -20.89
CA LEU A 814 -20.29 37.40 -20.62
C LEU A 814 -20.95 37.46 -19.24
N PRO A 815 -20.68 38.48 -18.41
CA PRO A 815 -21.33 38.61 -17.11
C PRO A 815 -22.84 38.71 -17.29
N PHE A 816 -23.57 37.77 -16.70
CA PHE A 816 -25.01 37.63 -16.87
C PHE A 816 -25.83 38.82 -16.34
N TRP A 817 -25.22 39.74 -15.56
CA TRP A 817 -25.86 41.01 -15.15
C TRP A 817 -26.16 41.95 -16.32
N LEU A 818 -25.57 41.73 -17.50
CA LEU A 818 -25.93 42.44 -18.73
C LEU A 818 -27.19 41.88 -19.43
N ALA A 819 -27.59 40.64 -19.15
CA ALA A 819 -28.81 40.05 -19.71
C ALA A 819 -30.11 40.73 -19.24
N PRO A 820 -30.30 41.11 -17.95
CA PRO A 820 -31.45 41.90 -17.55
C PRO A 820 -31.46 43.31 -18.17
N LEU A 821 -30.29 43.89 -18.46
CA LEU A 821 -30.19 45.15 -19.23
C LEU A 821 -30.66 44.97 -20.68
N ALA A 822 -30.27 43.89 -21.34
CA ALA A 822 -30.75 43.55 -22.68
C ALA A 822 -32.27 43.27 -22.69
N LEU A 823 -32.78 42.54 -21.70
CA LEU A 823 -34.22 42.27 -21.54
C LEU A 823 -35.01 43.55 -21.22
N LEU A 824 -34.48 44.43 -20.37
CA LEU A 824 -35.08 45.74 -20.06
C LEU A 824 -35.11 46.65 -21.28
N THR A 825 -34.05 46.67 -22.10
CA THR A 825 -34.05 47.45 -23.35
C THR A 825 -35.06 46.88 -24.36
N LEU A 826 -35.18 45.56 -24.47
CA LEU A 826 -36.18 44.90 -25.33
C LEU A 826 -37.61 45.19 -24.86
N LEU A 827 -37.87 45.09 -23.54
CA LEU A 827 -39.17 45.41 -22.93
C LEU A 827 -39.52 46.89 -23.06
N ALA A 828 -38.55 47.79 -22.89
CA ALA A 828 -38.73 49.22 -23.11
C ALA A 828 -39.02 49.53 -24.59
N PHE A 829 -38.38 48.82 -25.52
CA PHE A 829 -38.62 48.96 -26.95
C PHE A 829 -40.02 48.45 -27.33
N LEU A 830 -40.43 47.30 -26.79
CA LEU A 830 -41.77 46.73 -26.98
C LEU A 830 -42.87 47.60 -26.36
N ALA A 831 -42.65 48.15 -25.17
CA ALA A 831 -43.57 49.09 -24.53
C ALA A 831 -43.71 50.39 -25.33
N SER A 832 -42.59 50.94 -25.81
CA SER A 832 -42.57 52.12 -26.70
C SER A 832 -43.30 51.86 -28.01
N TRP A 833 -43.11 50.68 -28.60
CA TRP A 833 -43.81 50.26 -29.81
C TRP A 833 -45.32 50.08 -29.59
N PHE A 834 -45.73 49.51 -28.44
CA PHE A 834 -47.14 49.34 -28.09
C PHE A 834 -47.83 50.68 -27.81
N LEU A 835 -47.16 51.60 -27.12
CA LEU A 835 -47.62 52.98 -26.89
C LEU A 835 -47.76 53.75 -28.21
N ALA A 836 -46.79 53.63 -29.12
CA ALA A 836 -46.87 54.22 -30.46
C ALA A 836 -48.03 53.64 -31.29
N ARG A 837 -48.30 52.32 -31.19
CA ARG A 837 -49.47 51.69 -31.83
C ARG A 837 -50.79 52.14 -31.21
N ARG A 838 -50.86 52.32 -29.89
CA ARG A 838 -52.05 52.80 -29.18
C ARG A 838 -52.35 54.26 -29.54
N HIS A 839 -51.35 55.14 -29.62
CA HIS A 839 -51.52 56.51 -30.10
C HIS A 839 -51.97 56.57 -31.56
N ARG A 840 -51.43 55.72 -32.45
CA ARG A 840 -51.89 55.63 -33.85
C ARG A 840 -53.33 55.10 -33.97
N ARG A 841 -53.79 54.25 -33.06
CA ARG A 841 -55.21 53.80 -33.01
C ARG A 841 -56.13 54.87 -32.42
N ALA A 842 -55.72 55.59 -31.37
CA ALA A 842 -56.51 56.68 -30.79
C ALA A 842 -56.64 57.90 -31.74
N GLY A 843 -55.61 58.19 -32.53
CA GLY A 843 -55.66 59.21 -33.59
C GLY A 843 -56.55 58.85 -34.78
N ARG A 844 -56.87 57.55 -34.99
CA ARG A 844 -57.83 57.11 -36.01
C ARG A 844 -59.29 57.14 -35.54
N VAL A 845 -59.54 57.11 -34.22
CA VAL A 845 -60.90 57.22 -33.67
C VAL A 845 -61.35 58.69 -33.59
N THR A 846 -60.42 59.64 -33.46
CA THR A 846 -60.70 61.08 -33.49
C THR A 846 -60.83 61.67 -34.90
N ALA A 847 -60.29 61.01 -35.93
CA ALA A 847 -60.48 61.40 -37.33
C ALA A 847 -61.75 60.81 -38.00
N SER A 848 -62.56 60.05 -37.26
CA SER A 848 -63.86 59.53 -37.71
C SER A 848 -65.06 60.27 -37.08
N ALA A 849 -64.79 61.32 -36.30
CA ALA A 849 -65.80 62.16 -35.62
C ALA A 849 -65.53 63.67 -35.81
N ALA A 850 -64.88 64.05 -36.91
CA ALA A 850 -64.71 65.43 -37.37
C ALA A 850 -65.09 65.52 -38.85
#